data_AF-K1WQM1-F1
#
_entry.id   AF-K1WQM1-F1
#
_cell.length_a   1.000
_cell.length_b   1.000
_cell.length_c   1.000
_cell.angle_alpha   90.00
_cell.angle_beta   90.00
_cell.angle_gamma   90.00
#
_symmetry.space_group_name_H-M   'P 1'
#
loop_
_entity.id
_entity.type
_entity.pdbx_description
1 polymer ?
#
loop_
_entity_poly.entity_id
_entity_poly.type
_entity_poly.pdbx_seq_one_letter_code
_entity_poly.pdbx_strand_id
1 'polypeptide(L)'
;MDGRGRDMEKQPLHDKHSLAKDMTNHISSILFDDKSSEDSDARSVIHSVVEEAALEEPGSTEQSTKDLLPRDTHAAAGDDIPNDPNQEEGNMELQAKIAPAIGEDLYEYRVANEDLSSIDLANGMTDESLSDTNEFDGQFEDSLREIERVTKLSNDLAQLIRLAGPFNIELSPPPVPQVNPEACLDGAPPDVRMLIYRYLLVNPDLGEVTSISKHEQYGATASYGLSPAILVVNKKIHGEAMSILYGLNTFVMACSPCSEPSGSPPAILSPLTRFISGPYGSSSSIYGEASISHVKKWKVIISVDVRGFSAKELVRPSWSFWEACRALSRGSPRLVEIALIPKGVELNVFESDYQSLEIALQPLKILRGIENFVLRDTTPFEIPDFVDEDENALEFISQLQDETVLEVDLYNSATSNNPVERGFEMFNELLIYAQAFERSPMFRQAMSPICDERYGDVPEPALSGDDLHLYHQPSNPFQIDDLVHPIEAALRRAKALVRNEEDIPAFKNERDFILQYLERQFRNISAAHDGMLEFVKDEKVDDGFFDCAGDPDQGDTWPQYYTAMVLLEDYEASFQRESPLHIRASMHEHKKYYERLYEDFGVGKIQMEGLNMAIDKQNYAGFHAKFKSAVDKLDGQFLDICRARKSLFKWDPETLDDRRCDIHPQLYRSEELIVWDVNEPNLTPLTYEQHRWISSDQGDDAIGSQSGDGWDHSRCSAGFNADDDFDQYGATDEDGAQSEEGGSYLSSD
;
A
#
# COMPACT_ATOMS: atom_id res chain seq x y z
N MET A 1 -23.85 17.13 75.49
CA MET A 1 -23.07 18.38 75.60
C MET A 1 -23.07 18.97 74.20
N ASP A 2 -24.17 19.62 73.85
CA ASP A 2 -24.34 21.10 73.82
C ASP A 2 -23.62 21.67 72.59
N GLY A 3 -24.23 22.26 71.57
CA GLY A 3 -25.52 22.95 71.46
C GLY A 3 -25.26 24.40 70.98
N ARG A 4 -26.11 24.91 70.08
CA ARG A 4 -26.21 26.27 69.46
C ARG A 4 -25.52 26.36 68.07
N GLY A 5 -26.16 26.78 66.97
CA GLY A 5 -27.46 27.38 66.72
C GLY A 5 -27.35 28.85 66.30
N ARG A 6 -27.95 29.19 65.14
CA ARG A 6 -28.32 30.52 64.59
C ARG A 6 -27.18 31.33 63.92
N ASP A 7 -27.37 32.07 62.81
CA ASP A 7 -28.55 32.72 62.22
C ASP A 7 -28.48 32.83 60.67
N MET A 8 -29.67 32.91 60.06
CA MET A 8 -29.90 33.32 58.66
C MET A 8 -29.75 34.83 58.52
N GLU A 9 -29.08 35.29 57.46
CA GLU A 9 -29.20 36.66 56.97
C GLU A 9 -29.44 36.66 55.46
N LYS A 10 -30.64 37.10 55.06
CA LYS A 10 -31.08 37.35 53.69
C LYS A 10 -30.79 38.80 53.36
N GLN A 11 -30.13 39.09 52.22
CA GLN A 11 -30.20 40.38 51.53
C GLN A 11 -29.90 40.21 50.01
N PRO A 12 -30.27 41.17 49.14
CA PRO A 12 -31.23 40.91 48.06
C PRO A 12 -30.64 40.90 46.64
N LEU A 13 -31.38 40.27 45.72
CA LEU A 13 -31.25 40.46 44.27
C LEU A 13 -31.58 41.90 43.88
N HIS A 14 -30.66 42.56 43.17
CA HIS A 14 -30.96 43.68 42.28
C HIS A 14 -30.10 43.62 41.01
N ASP A 15 -30.78 43.82 39.88
CA ASP A 15 -30.33 44.41 38.61
C ASP A 15 -29.30 43.68 37.73
N LYS A 16 -29.77 42.66 37.01
CA LYS A 16 -29.26 42.29 35.67
C LYS A 16 -30.14 42.92 34.58
N HIS A 17 -30.01 44.23 34.37
CA HIS A 17 -30.55 44.91 33.19
C HIS A 17 -29.79 46.22 32.90
N SER A 18 -28.46 46.16 32.79
CA SER A 18 -27.63 47.31 32.35
C SER A 18 -26.31 46.89 31.70
N LEU A 19 -26.30 45.80 30.92
CA LEU A 19 -25.11 45.37 30.15
C LEU A 19 -25.43 45.05 28.68
N ALA A 20 -26.64 45.37 28.22
CA ALA A 20 -27.05 45.17 26.82
C ALA A 20 -27.18 46.49 26.03
N LYS A 21 -26.68 47.61 26.58
CA LYS A 21 -26.79 48.94 25.96
C LYS A 21 -25.45 49.60 25.60
N ASP A 22 -24.34 49.04 26.08
CA ASP A 22 -22.99 49.58 25.81
C ASP A 22 -22.21 48.79 24.73
N MET A 23 -22.67 47.60 24.32
CA MET A 23 -22.04 46.86 23.22
C MET A 23 -22.47 47.31 21.81
N THR A 24 -23.54 48.11 21.68
CA THR A 24 -24.03 48.56 20.37
C THR A 24 -23.28 49.80 19.83
N ASN A 25 -22.50 50.49 20.67
CA ASN A 25 -21.80 51.72 20.28
C ASN A 25 -20.31 51.54 19.95
N HIS A 26 -19.76 50.32 19.99
CA HIS A 26 -18.34 50.09 19.66
C HIS A 26 -18.11 49.39 18.31
N ILE A 27 -19.17 48.89 17.67
CA ILE A 27 -19.06 48.15 16.39
C ILE A 27 -19.25 49.06 15.16
N SER A 28 -19.58 50.34 15.33
CA SER A 28 -19.76 51.30 14.22
C SER A 28 -18.50 52.14 13.87
N SER A 29 -17.29 51.81 14.34
CA SER A 29 -16.07 52.58 13.98
C SER A 29 -14.88 51.78 13.45
N ILE A 30 -15.05 50.53 13.01
CA ILE A 30 -13.93 49.68 12.53
C ILE A 30 -14.06 49.26 11.05
N LEU A 31 -15.00 49.83 10.29
CA LEU A 31 -15.07 49.61 8.84
C LEU A 31 -15.24 50.93 8.12
N PHE A 32 -14.12 51.61 7.87
CA PHE A 32 -13.81 52.48 6.73
C PHE A 32 -12.52 53.24 7.06
N ASP A 33 -11.36 52.73 6.65
CA ASP A 33 -10.39 53.58 5.96
C ASP A 33 -9.32 52.74 5.28
N ASP A 34 -9.32 52.89 3.96
CA ASP A 34 -8.45 52.28 2.98
C ASP A 34 -7.63 53.45 2.40
N LYS A 35 -6.30 53.47 2.60
CA LYS A 35 -5.28 54.04 1.69
C LYS A 35 -3.86 54.17 2.29
N SER A 36 -2.93 53.51 1.58
CA SER A 36 -1.66 54.03 1.02
C SER A 36 -0.37 54.19 1.85
N SER A 37 0.72 53.91 1.11
CA SER A 37 2.16 54.25 1.26
C SER A 37 3.00 53.31 2.13
N GLU A 38 3.88 52.48 1.55
CA GLU A 38 5.24 52.76 1.05
C GLU A 38 6.31 52.89 2.16
N ASP A 39 7.40 52.15 1.92
CA ASP A 39 8.79 52.31 2.35
C ASP A 39 9.36 51.75 3.67
N SER A 40 10.27 50.78 3.45
CA SER A 40 11.69 50.71 3.84
C SER A 40 12.14 50.49 5.30
N ASP A 41 12.95 49.45 5.44
CA ASP A 41 14.21 49.35 6.20
C ASP A 41 14.33 49.94 7.61
N ALA A 42 14.64 49.07 8.59
CA ALA A 42 15.84 49.26 9.44
C ALA A 42 16.15 48.02 10.29
N ARG A 43 17.38 47.52 10.11
CA ARG A 43 18.11 46.63 11.03
C ARG A 43 18.68 47.40 12.22
N SER A 44 18.85 46.68 13.34
CA SER A 44 19.94 46.77 14.33
C SER A 44 19.82 47.82 15.46
N VAL A 45 19.95 47.38 16.73
CA VAL A 45 21.18 47.46 17.56
C VAL A 45 20.86 47.11 19.04
N ILE A 46 21.41 45.97 19.48
CA ILE A 46 22.12 45.63 20.72
C ILE A 46 22.07 46.60 21.93
N HIS A 47 21.78 46.05 23.13
CA HIS A 47 22.63 46.27 24.32
C HIS A 47 22.67 45.05 25.25
N SER A 48 23.89 44.63 25.57
CA SER A 48 24.32 43.59 26.50
C SER A 48 24.52 44.13 27.93
N VAL A 49 24.73 43.22 28.90
CA VAL A 49 25.76 43.21 30.00
C VAL A 49 25.18 42.49 31.27
N VAL A 50 25.59 41.23 31.60
CA VAL A 50 26.70 40.79 32.53
C VAL A 50 26.12 40.47 33.95
N GLU A 51 26.52 39.50 34.80
CA GLU A 51 27.70 38.61 34.95
C GLU A 51 27.40 37.38 35.86
N GLU A 52 28.38 36.48 35.85
CA GLU A 52 28.70 35.23 36.57
C GLU A 52 28.48 35.08 38.09
N ALA A 53 28.41 33.81 38.55
CA ALA A 53 29.45 33.10 39.37
C ALA A 53 28.96 31.68 39.76
N ALA A 54 29.63 30.58 39.34
CA ALA A 54 30.63 29.75 40.08
C ALA A 54 30.00 28.89 41.22
N LEU A 55 30.37 27.64 41.55
CA LEU A 55 31.41 26.65 41.22
C LEU A 55 31.02 25.33 41.98
N GLU A 56 31.68 24.21 41.64
CA GLU A 56 32.02 23.01 42.47
C GLU A 56 31.51 21.63 41.98
N GLU A 57 32.43 20.91 41.34
CA GLU A 57 32.61 19.44 41.39
C GLU A 57 33.41 19.05 42.68
N PRO A 58 33.81 17.78 43.00
CA PRO A 58 33.72 16.50 42.26
C PRO A 58 33.34 15.26 43.13
N GLY A 59 33.24 14.07 42.51
CA GLY A 59 33.23 12.81 43.26
C GLY A 59 33.23 11.52 42.42
N SER A 60 34.42 11.00 42.15
CA SER A 60 34.75 9.68 41.54
C SER A 60 34.58 8.48 42.47
N THR A 61 34.24 7.28 41.95
CA THR A 61 34.85 5.92 42.20
C THR A 61 33.96 4.82 41.58
N GLU A 62 34.43 4.06 40.60
CA GLU A 62 35.17 2.77 40.65
C GLU A 62 34.34 1.48 40.90
N GLN A 63 34.53 0.54 39.96
CA GLN A 63 34.70 -0.92 40.12
C GLN A 63 33.48 -1.86 40.37
N SER A 64 33.28 -2.78 39.42
CA SER A 64 33.66 -4.21 39.55
C SER A 64 32.63 -5.20 39.00
N THR A 65 33.17 -6.13 38.23
CA THR A 65 32.64 -7.35 37.65
C THR A 65 32.23 -8.42 38.68
N LYS A 66 31.27 -9.30 38.33
CA LYS A 66 31.44 -10.77 38.14
C LYS A 66 30.13 -11.59 38.20
N ASP A 67 30.00 -12.46 37.18
CA ASP A 67 29.59 -13.87 37.16
C ASP A 67 28.50 -14.41 38.10
N LEU A 68 27.55 -15.19 37.53
CA LEU A 68 27.16 -16.54 38.00
C LEU A 68 26.17 -17.22 37.00
N LEU A 69 26.62 -18.29 36.34
CA LEU A 69 25.82 -19.42 35.81
C LEU A 69 25.74 -20.53 36.90
N PRO A 70 25.10 -21.69 36.67
CA PRO A 70 23.69 -21.96 36.36
C PRO A 70 23.09 -22.98 37.37
N ARG A 71 21.80 -23.31 37.25
CA ARG A 71 21.19 -24.47 37.93
C ARG A 71 20.35 -25.31 36.97
N ASP A 72 20.82 -26.52 36.71
CA ASP A 72 20.02 -27.67 36.31
C ASP A 72 19.09 -28.11 37.45
N THR A 73 17.90 -28.67 37.15
CA THR A 73 17.48 -30.00 37.62
C THR A 73 16.13 -30.47 37.02
N HIS A 74 16.17 -31.71 36.50
CA HIS A 74 15.18 -32.81 36.57
C HIS A 74 13.83 -32.78 35.82
N ALA A 75 13.81 -33.56 34.74
CA ALA A 75 13.00 -34.77 34.47
C ALA A 75 11.73 -35.07 35.30
N ALA A 76 10.63 -35.35 34.60
CA ALA A 76 9.62 -36.35 34.98
C ALA A 76 8.93 -36.92 33.73
N ALA A 77 8.70 -38.23 33.77
CA ALA A 77 8.15 -39.09 32.74
C ALA A 77 6.67 -39.41 32.99
N GLY A 78 6.01 -39.95 31.94
CA GLY A 78 4.74 -40.68 31.98
C GLY A 78 3.83 -40.24 30.84
N ASP A 79 3.00 -41.06 30.21
CA ASP A 79 2.85 -42.52 30.14
C ASP A 79 1.95 -42.76 28.91
N ASP A 80 2.17 -43.87 28.21
CA ASP A 80 1.47 -44.29 26.98
C ASP A 80 0.01 -44.72 27.19
N ILE A 81 -0.88 -44.37 26.25
CA ILE A 81 -2.10 -45.15 25.90
C ILE A 81 -2.29 -45.11 24.36
N PRO A 82 -2.43 -46.26 23.67
CA PRO A 82 -2.64 -46.29 22.22
C PRO A 82 -4.13 -46.31 21.87
N ASN A 83 -4.53 -45.55 20.84
CA ASN A 83 -5.83 -45.72 20.18
C ASN A 83 -5.64 -46.17 18.72
N ASP A 84 -6.35 -47.24 18.40
CA ASP A 84 -6.43 -47.97 17.14
C ASP A 84 -7.37 -47.24 16.15
N PRO A 85 -6.95 -46.97 14.89
CA PRO A 85 -7.77 -46.30 13.90
C PRO A 85 -8.33 -47.31 12.88
N ASN A 86 -9.62 -47.61 12.94
CA ASN A 86 -10.34 -48.26 11.84
C ASN A 86 -11.85 -48.11 12.01
N GLN A 87 -12.45 -47.07 11.44
CA GLN A 87 -13.79 -47.11 10.87
C GLN A 87 -14.14 -45.77 10.18
N GLU A 88 -14.84 -45.88 9.04
CA GLU A 88 -15.54 -44.82 8.29
C GLU A 88 -14.79 -44.13 7.14
N GLU A 89 -14.46 -44.91 6.10
CA GLU A 89 -14.49 -44.45 4.71
C GLU A 89 -15.82 -44.89 4.08
N GLY A 90 -16.69 -43.95 3.72
CA GLY A 90 -17.89 -44.28 2.95
C GLY A 90 -19.01 -43.25 2.94
N ASN A 91 -18.73 -41.98 2.63
CA ASN A 91 -19.70 -41.06 2.00
C ASN A 91 -19.08 -39.68 1.79
N MET A 92 -18.61 -39.36 0.58
CA MET A 92 -18.56 -37.99 0.05
C MET A 92 -18.06 -38.03 -1.40
N GLU A 93 -18.92 -38.47 -2.30
CA GLU A 93 -18.68 -38.39 -3.75
C GLU A 93 -19.99 -38.06 -4.46
N LEU A 94 -20.57 -36.87 -4.20
CA LEU A 94 -21.67 -36.35 -5.05
C LEU A 94 -21.98 -34.84 -4.91
N GLN A 95 -21.01 -33.92 -4.82
CA GLN A 95 -21.31 -32.47 -4.94
C GLN A 95 -20.16 -31.65 -5.59
N ALA A 96 -19.70 -32.04 -6.78
CA ALA A 96 -18.74 -31.23 -7.52
C ALA A 96 -18.95 -31.32 -9.04
N LYS A 97 -20.03 -30.71 -9.56
CA LYS A 97 -20.18 -30.39 -11.00
C LYS A 97 -21.23 -29.30 -11.20
N ILE A 98 -20.84 -28.00 -11.22
CA ILE A 98 -21.20 -26.97 -12.23
C ILE A 98 -20.15 -25.85 -12.10
N ALA A 99 -19.47 -25.53 -13.20
CA ALA A 99 -18.39 -24.54 -13.30
C ALA A 99 -18.84 -23.31 -14.14
N PRO A 100 -17.99 -22.30 -14.44
CA PRO A 100 -18.25 -20.88 -14.21
C PRO A 100 -18.43 -20.04 -15.49
N ALA A 101 -18.84 -18.78 -15.33
CA ALA A 101 -18.51 -17.66 -16.23
C ALA A 101 -19.01 -16.34 -15.62
N ILE A 102 -18.10 -15.41 -15.30
CA ILE A 102 -18.18 -13.94 -15.45
C ILE A 102 -16.94 -13.34 -14.75
N GLY A 103 -16.27 -12.40 -15.44
CA GLY A 103 -14.91 -11.93 -15.19
C GLY A 103 -14.68 -11.04 -13.96
N GLU A 104 -13.38 -10.79 -13.73
CA GLU A 104 -12.75 -10.37 -12.48
C GLU A 104 -12.95 -8.90 -12.09
N ASP A 105 -13.40 -8.02 -13.00
CA ASP A 105 -13.44 -6.55 -12.73
C ASP A 105 -14.64 -6.06 -11.87
N LEU A 106 -15.59 -6.94 -11.51
CA LEU A 106 -16.75 -6.59 -10.68
C LEU A 106 -16.68 -7.14 -9.24
N TYR A 107 -15.68 -7.97 -8.93
CA TYR A 107 -15.59 -8.64 -7.64
C TYR A 107 -15.07 -7.71 -6.54
N GLU A 108 -14.15 -6.80 -6.86
CA GLU A 108 -13.61 -5.83 -5.88
C GLU A 108 -14.63 -4.79 -5.41
N TYR A 109 -15.65 -4.47 -6.22
CA TYR A 109 -16.68 -3.48 -5.84
C TYR A 109 -17.84 -4.09 -5.03
N ARG A 110 -18.01 -5.42 -5.08
CA ARG A 110 -19.08 -6.13 -4.37
C ARG A 110 -18.73 -6.42 -2.91
N VAL A 111 -17.46 -6.74 -2.64
CA VAL A 111 -16.95 -7.01 -1.29
C VAL A 111 -17.06 -5.77 -0.38
N ALA A 112 -16.90 -4.56 -0.92
CA ALA A 112 -17.03 -3.32 -0.14
C ALA A 112 -18.48 -2.98 0.28
N ASN A 113 -19.51 -3.59 -0.34
CA ASN A 113 -20.92 -3.29 -0.04
C ASN A 113 -21.64 -4.43 0.70
N GLU A 114 -21.14 -5.67 0.65
CA GLU A 114 -21.73 -6.80 1.38
C GLU A 114 -21.43 -6.73 2.89
N ASP A 115 -20.31 -6.12 3.31
CA ASP A 115 -19.94 -5.92 4.73
C ASP A 115 -20.85 -4.94 5.50
N LEU A 116 -21.66 -4.13 4.82
CA LEU A 116 -22.60 -3.19 5.48
C LEU A 116 -24.00 -3.79 5.69
N SER A 117 -24.28 -4.99 5.17
CA SER A 117 -25.62 -5.59 5.21
C SER A 117 -25.91 -6.43 6.47
N SER A 118 -24.95 -6.55 7.40
CA SER A 118 -25.02 -7.51 8.51
C SER A 118 -24.91 -6.88 9.92
N ILE A 119 -25.47 -5.68 10.14
CA ILE A 119 -25.57 -5.10 11.48
C ILE A 119 -27.01 -5.27 12.00
N ASP A 120 -27.25 -6.39 12.69
CA ASP A 120 -28.46 -6.60 13.48
C ASP A 120 -28.36 -5.81 14.81
N LEU A 121 -29.15 -4.73 14.93
CA LEU A 121 -29.30 -3.96 16.17
C LEU A 121 -30.22 -4.70 17.15
N ALA A 122 -29.65 -5.54 18.01
CA ALA A 122 -30.37 -6.15 19.13
C ALA A 122 -30.30 -5.27 20.41
N ASN A 123 -31.40 -4.55 20.62
CA ASN A 123 -32.00 -4.03 21.86
C ASN A 123 -31.19 -4.04 23.17
N GLY A 124 -31.03 -2.85 23.74
CA GLY A 124 -30.65 -2.67 25.14
C GLY A 124 -30.61 -1.24 25.66
N MET A 125 -31.55 -0.34 25.32
CA MET A 125 -31.67 0.96 25.99
C MET A 125 -33.11 1.40 26.19
N THR A 126 -33.34 2.00 27.36
CA THR A 126 -34.64 2.32 27.95
C THR A 126 -35.34 3.49 27.28
N ASP A 127 -36.65 3.31 27.17
CA ASP A 127 -37.71 4.19 26.67
C ASP A 127 -37.61 5.65 27.21
N GLU A 128 -37.21 6.60 26.35
CA GLU A 128 -37.64 8.03 26.31
C GLU A 128 -36.69 8.85 25.41
N SER A 129 -36.79 8.73 24.07
CA SER A 129 -36.45 9.78 23.07
C SER A 129 -36.37 9.21 21.63
N LEU A 130 -37.52 8.88 21.02
CA LEU A 130 -37.60 8.56 19.60
C LEU A 130 -38.72 9.39 18.95
N SER A 131 -38.37 10.53 18.36
CA SER A 131 -39.22 11.20 17.36
C SER A 131 -38.50 11.58 16.06
N ASP A 132 -37.17 11.54 16.00
CA ASP A 132 -36.43 12.18 14.90
C ASP A 132 -35.58 11.22 14.04
N THR A 133 -35.66 9.89 14.25
CA THR A 133 -34.89 8.89 13.47
C THR A 133 -35.59 8.42 12.19
N ASN A 134 -36.86 8.76 11.96
CA ASN A 134 -37.63 8.26 10.81
C ASN A 134 -37.28 8.92 9.47
N GLU A 135 -36.53 10.02 9.45
CA GLU A 135 -36.17 10.72 8.19
C GLU A 135 -34.92 10.14 7.51
N PHE A 136 -34.07 9.44 8.26
CA PHE A 136 -32.81 8.87 7.74
C PHE A 136 -33.02 7.52 7.02
N ASP A 137 -33.93 6.67 7.53
CA ASP A 137 -34.27 5.38 6.91
C ASP A 137 -34.88 5.53 5.50
N GLY A 138 -35.58 6.65 5.24
CA GLY A 138 -36.20 6.91 3.93
C GLY A 138 -35.19 7.13 2.81
N GLN A 139 -34.10 7.86 3.06
CA GLN A 139 -33.10 8.19 2.03
C GLN A 139 -32.22 6.98 1.66
N PHE A 140 -31.98 6.09 2.62
CA PHE A 140 -31.23 4.85 2.40
C PHE A 140 -32.06 3.84 1.59
N GLU A 141 -33.34 3.65 1.94
CA GLU A 141 -34.24 2.78 1.16
C GLU A 141 -34.44 3.27 -0.28
N ASP A 142 -34.56 4.59 -0.50
CA ASP A 142 -34.70 5.15 -1.85
C ASP A 142 -33.43 4.92 -2.70
N SER A 143 -32.25 4.99 -2.09
CA SER A 143 -30.97 4.71 -2.76
C SER A 143 -30.84 3.22 -3.15
N LEU A 144 -31.22 2.30 -2.25
CA LEU A 144 -31.23 0.87 -2.53
C LEU A 144 -32.23 0.50 -3.64
N ARG A 145 -33.43 1.11 -3.65
CA ARG A 145 -34.42 0.90 -4.70
C ARG A 145 -33.93 1.36 -6.07
N GLU A 146 -33.16 2.45 -6.14
CA GLU A 146 -32.60 2.92 -7.41
C GLU A 146 -31.47 2.01 -7.90
N ILE A 147 -30.61 1.51 -7.01
CA ILE A 147 -29.56 0.52 -7.36
C ILE A 147 -30.20 -0.78 -7.87
N GLU A 148 -31.23 -1.29 -7.19
CA GLU A 148 -31.96 -2.49 -7.61
C GLU A 148 -32.62 -2.28 -8.99
N ARG A 149 -33.18 -1.09 -9.23
CA ARG A 149 -33.77 -0.70 -10.51
C ARG A 149 -32.74 -0.68 -11.64
N VAL A 150 -31.58 -0.07 -11.43
CA VAL A 150 -30.50 0.01 -12.44
C VAL A 150 -29.94 -1.39 -12.74
N THR A 151 -29.72 -2.21 -11.71
CA THR A 151 -29.23 -3.59 -11.85
C THR A 151 -30.22 -4.45 -12.63
N LYS A 152 -31.52 -4.29 -12.36
CA LYS A 152 -32.59 -4.97 -13.10
C LYS A 152 -32.62 -4.55 -14.57
N LEU A 153 -32.51 -3.26 -14.86
CA LEU A 153 -32.44 -2.73 -16.23
C LEU A 153 -31.23 -3.25 -17.01
N SER A 154 -30.07 -3.36 -16.36
CA SER A 154 -28.85 -3.93 -16.96
C SER A 154 -29.02 -5.41 -17.30
N ASN A 155 -29.58 -6.20 -16.37
CA ASN A 155 -29.85 -7.62 -16.58
C ASN A 155 -30.91 -7.87 -17.66
N ASP A 156 -31.98 -7.06 -17.67
CA ASP A 156 -33.02 -7.13 -18.69
C ASP A 156 -32.43 -6.81 -20.08
N LEU A 157 -31.55 -5.82 -20.19
CA LEU A 157 -30.87 -5.47 -21.45
C LEU A 157 -29.93 -6.59 -21.91
N ALA A 158 -29.16 -7.19 -21.01
CA ALA A 158 -28.27 -8.31 -21.33
C ALA A 158 -29.05 -9.55 -21.81
N GLN A 159 -30.21 -9.84 -21.19
CA GLN A 159 -31.11 -10.90 -21.67
C GLN A 159 -31.70 -10.57 -23.04
N LEU A 160 -32.08 -9.31 -23.29
CA LEU A 160 -32.64 -8.87 -24.56
C LEU A 160 -31.61 -8.99 -25.71
N ILE A 161 -30.35 -8.64 -25.45
CA ILE A 161 -29.23 -8.81 -26.38
C ILE A 161 -28.98 -10.31 -26.67
N ARG A 162 -28.99 -11.16 -25.64
CA ARG A 162 -28.87 -12.62 -25.79
C ARG A 162 -30.01 -13.22 -26.62
N LEU A 163 -31.23 -12.74 -26.42
CA LEU A 163 -32.43 -13.21 -27.14
C LEU A 163 -32.49 -12.70 -28.58
N ALA A 164 -31.84 -11.58 -28.90
CA ALA A 164 -31.81 -11.01 -30.25
C ALA A 164 -30.79 -11.69 -31.19
N GLY A 165 -29.70 -12.26 -30.63
CA GLY A 165 -28.63 -12.93 -31.39
C GLY A 165 -29.09 -14.02 -32.38
N PRO A 166 -30.02 -14.92 -32.03
CA PRO A 166 -30.51 -15.96 -32.94
C PRO A 166 -31.37 -15.44 -34.10
N PHE A 167 -31.88 -14.21 -34.03
CA PHE A 167 -32.86 -13.69 -34.99
C PHE A 167 -32.26 -12.71 -36.01
N ASN A 168 -30.94 -12.47 -36.00
CA ASN A 168 -30.30 -11.45 -36.85
C ASN A 168 -31.01 -10.08 -36.78
N ILE A 169 -31.59 -9.75 -35.62
CA ILE A 169 -32.18 -8.44 -35.39
C ILE A 169 -31.01 -7.50 -35.08
N GLU A 170 -30.60 -6.75 -36.09
CA GLU A 170 -29.65 -5.65 -35.93
C GLU A 170 -30.36 -4.57 -35.10
N LEU A 171 -30.21 -4.63 -33.78
CA LEU A 171 -30.63 -3.57 -32.88
C LEU A 171 -29.75 -2.36 -33.21
N SER A 172 -30.24 -1.45 -34.05
CA SER A 172 -29.55 -0.17 -34.20
C SER A 172 -29.46 0.42 -32.78
N PRO A 173 -28.28 0.89 -32.35
CA PRO A 173 -28.19 1.58 -31.07
C PRO A 173 -29.29 2.64 -31.03
N PRO A 174 -29.99 2.81 -29.89
CA PRO A 174 -30.97 3.88 -29.76
C PRO A 174 -30.32 5.16 -30.28
N PRO A 175 -31.01 5.99 -31.09
CA PRO A 175 -30.43 7.21 -31.62
C PRO A 175 -29.86 7.97 -30.42
N VAL A 176 -28.52 8.08 -30.37
CA VAL A 176 -27.82 8.76 -29.29
C VAL A 176 -28.54 10.09 -29.17
N PRO A 177 -29.16 10.41 -28.02
CA PRO A 177 -29.79 11.70 -27.86
C PRO A 177 -28.76 12.72 -28.33
N GLN A 178 -29.12 13.62 -29.23
CA GLN A 178 -28.21 14.69 -29.61
C GLN A 178 -28.01 15.54 -28.35
N VAL A 179 -27.06 15.12 -27.51
CA VAL A 179 -26.60 15.86 -26.35
C VAL A 179 -25.96 17.06 -27.00
N ASN A 180 -26.65 18.20 -26.93
CA ASN A 180 -26.04 19.46 -27.30
C ASN A 180 -24.81 19.59 -26.39
N PRO A 181 -23.57 19.46 -26.89
CA PRO A 181 -22.40 19.52 -26.04
C PRO A 181 -22.30 20.89 -25.36
N GLU A 182 -22.92 21.94 -25.93
CA GLU A 182 -23.02 23.26 -25.31
C GLU A 182 -23.94 23.31 -24.09
N ALA A 183 -24.82 22.31 -23.92
CA ALA A 183 -25.76 22.22 -22.79
C ALA A 183 -25.25 21.35 -21.64
N CYS A 184 -24.08 20.71 -21.76
CA CYS A 184 -23.46 19.97 -20.67
C CYS A 184 -22.33 20.79 -20.03
N LEU A 185 -21.96 20.43 -18.80
CA LEU A 185 -20.87 21.09 -18.09
C LEU A 185 -19.56 21.05 -18.90
N ASP A 186 -19.33 19.98 -19.68
CA ASP A 186 -18.12 19.85 -20.52
C ASP A 186 -18.01 20.90 -21.62
N GLY A 187 -19.14 21.43 -22.11
CA GLY A 187 -19.19 22.50 -23.11
C GLY A 187 -19.07 23.90 -22.55
N ALA A 188 -19.21 24.09 -21.24
CA ALA A 188 -18.94 25.38 -20.61
C ALA A 188 -17.45 25.73 -20.74
N PRO A 189 -17.07 27.01 -20.89
CA PRO A 189 -15.65 27.41 -20.90
C PRO A 189 -14.90 26.93 -19.64
N PRO A 190 -13.60 26.60 -19.74
CA PRO A 190 -12.82 26.11 -18.59
C PRO A 190 -12.91 26.99 -17.36
N ASP A 191 -12.86 28.32 -17.53
CA ASP A 191 -12.94 29.28 -16.41
C ASP A 191 -14.28 29.20 -15.66
N VAL A 192 -15.38 28.98 -16.40
CA VAL A 192 -16.71 28.79 -15.82
C VAL A 192 -16.79 27.47 -15.06
N ARG A 193 -16.23 26.38 -15.63
CA ARG A 193 -16.14 25.09 -14.94
C ARG A 193 -15.34 25.20 -13.64
N MET A 194 -14.19 25.87 -13.68
CA MET A 194 -13.35 26.13 -12.50
C MET A 194 -14.10 26.90 -11.41
N LEU A 195 -14.87 27.91 -11.80
CA LEU A 195 -15.69 28.66 -10.85
C LEU A 195 -16.77 27.78 -10.22
N ILE A 196 -17.45 26.96 -11.03
CA ILE A 196 -18.44 25.98 -10.54
C ILE A 196 -17.78 25.01 -9.55
N TYR A 197 -16.64 24.42 -9.89
CA TYR A 197 -15.94 23.51 -8.98
C TYR A 197 -15.52 24.20 -7.69
N ARG A 198 -15.08 25.46 -7.73
CA ARG A 198 -14.76 26.22 -6.51
C ARG A 198 -15.99 26.35 -5.60
N TYR A 199 -17.15 26.68 -6.16
CA TYR A 199 -18.39 26.74 -5.38
C TYR A 199 -18.83 25.40 -4.80
N LEU A 200 -18.56 24.29 -5.51
CA LEU A 200 -19.00 22.96 -5.10
C LEU A 200 -18.02 22.22 -4.17
N LEU A 201 -16.73 22.55 -4.24
CA LEU A 201 -15.65 21.73 -3.67
C LEU A 201 -14.74 22.50 -2.71
N VAL A 202 -14.88 23.82 -2.55
CA VAL A 202 -14.08 24.59 -1.61
C VAL A 202 -14.92 24.94 -0.39
N ASN A 203 -14.50 24.44 0.77
CA ASN A 203 -15.03 24.86 2.06
C ASN A 203 -13.85 25.08 3.05
N PRO A 204 -13.65 26.31 3.56
CA PRO A 204 -12.60 26.59 4.54
C PRO A 204 -12.75 25.80 5.85
N ASP A 205 -13.96 25.37 6.22
CA ASP A 205 -14.23 24.63 7.45
C ASP A 205 -13.46 23.30 7.51
N LEU A 206 -13.07 22.74 6.35
CA LEU A 206 -12.23 21.53 6.28
C LEU A 206 -10.84 21.71 6.94
N GLY A 207 -10.39 22.95 7.08
CA GLY A 207 -9.12 23.31 7.72
C GLY A 207 -9.25 23.69 9.19
N GLU A 208 -10.47 23.65 9.74
CA GLU A 208 -10.80 24.08 11.10
C GLU A 208 -11.12 22.88 11.98
N VAL A 209 -10.82 22.98 13.28
CA VAL A 209 -11.03 21.88 14.24
C VAL A 209 -12.49 21.46 14.41
N THR A 210 -13.44 22.34 14.07
CA THR A 210 -14.86 22.02 14.08
C THR A 210 -15.19 20.84 13.16
N SER A 211 -14.41 20.63 12.09
CA SER A 211 -14.58 19.51 11.15
C SER A 211 -14.20 18.14 11.72
N ILE A 212 -13.56 18.10 12.89
CA ILE A 212 -13.20 16.86 13.61
C ILE A 212 -13.77 16.86 15.03
N SER A 213 -14.81 17.65 15.28
CA SER A 213 -15.44 17.79 16.59
C SER A 213 -16.01 16.48 17.11
N LYS A 214 -15.75 16.18 18.39
CA LYS A 214 -16.36 15.07 19.14
C LYS A 214 -17.89 15.15 19.14
N HIS A 215 -18.45 16.36 19.22
CA HIS A 215 -19.89 16.57 19.20
C HIS A 215 -20.54 16.13 17.88
N GLU A 216 -19.80 16.17 16.79
CA GLU A 216 -20.25 15.70 15.47
C GLU A 216 -19.75 14.28 15.14
N GLN A 217 -19.48 13.48 16.18
CA GLN A 217 -18.91 12.13 16.06
C GLN A 217 -17.59 12.15 15.27
N TYR A 218 -16.69 13.05 15.64
CA TYR A 218 -15.39 13.26 15.00
C TYR A 218 -15.52 13.58 13.51
N GLY A 219 -16.52 14.39 13.17
CA GLY A 219 -16.84 14.80 11.81
C GLY A 219 -17.71 13.82 11.03
N ALA A 220 -18.01 12.61 11.53
CA ALA A 220 -18.82 11.63 10.81
C ALA A 220 -20.24 12.12 10.49
N THR A 221 -20.80 12.98 11.35
CA THR A 221 -22.12 13.60 11.15
C THR A 221 -22.04 15.01 10.57
N ALA A 222 -20.83 15.55 10.36
CA ALA A 222 -20.63 16.90 9.84
C ALA A 222 -21.03 17.01 8.36
N SER A 223 -21.71 18.10 8.01
CA SER A 223 -22.05 18.43 6.62
C SER A 223 -21.33 19.70 6.17
N TYR A 224 -20.36 19.53 5.28
CA TYR A 224 -19.56 20.64 4.75
C TYR A 224 -20.22 21.37 3.57
N GLY A 225 -21.46 21.01 3.19
CA GLY A 225 -22.12 21.59 2.01
C GLY A 225 -21.38 21.35 0.68
N LEU A 226 -20.47 20.37 0.64
CA LEU A 226 -19.69 20.01 -0.54
C LEU A 226 -20.48 19.05 -1.43
N SER A 227 -20.20 19.08 -2.74
CA SER A 227 -20.79 18.15 -3.71
C SER A 227 -19.72 17.27 -4.38
N PRO A 228 -19.04 16.37 -3.64
CA PRO A 228 -17.95 15.54 -4.17
C PRO A 228 -18.42 14.56 -5.25
N ALA A 229 -19.72 14.28 -5.36
CA ALA A 229 -20.30 13.48 -6.43
C ALA A 229 -19.99 14.00 -7.84
N ILE A 230 -19.63 15.28 -7.99
CA ILE A 230 -19.17 15.82 -9.27
C ILE A 230 -17.89 15.13 -9.78
N LEU A 231 -17.04 14.62 -8.87
CA LEU A 231 -15.77 13.97 -9.22
C LEU A 231 -15.97 12.65 -9.97
N VAL A 232 -17.10 11.98 -9.79
CA VAL A 232 -17.38 10.68 -10.43
C VAL A 232 -18.13 10.79 -11.75
N VAL A 233 -18.46 12.00 -12.21
CA VAL A 233 -19.27 12.21 -13.42
C VAL A 233 -18.53 11.77 -14.69
N ASN A 234 -17.30 12.25 -14.90
CA ASN A 234 -16.45 11.82 -16.02
C ASN A 234 -14.96 12.07 -15.73
N LYS A 235 -14.06 11.44 -16.51
CA LYS A 235 -12.60 11.53 -16.33
C LYS A 235 -12.03 12.95 -16.46
N LYS A 236 -12.61 13.78 -17.34
CA LYS A 236 -12.17 15.17 -17.55
C LYS A 236 -12.52 16.03 -16.34
N ILE A 237 -13.77 15.98 -15.88
CA ILE A 237 -14.25 16.65 -14.68
C ILE A 237 -13.45 16.16 -13.47
N HIS A 238 -13.22 14.86 -13.33
CA HIS A 238 -12.40 14.30 -12.26
C HIS A 238 -11.03 14.97 -12.21
N GLY A 239 -10.27 14.98 -13.31
CA GLY A 239 -8.94 15.58 -13.36
C GLY A 239 -8.93 17.08 -13.04
N GLU A 240 -9.89 17.82 -13.57
CA GLU A 240 -10.03 19.26 -13.34
C GLU A 240 -10.43 19.59 -11.89
N ALA A 241 -11.50 18.96 -11.39
CA ALA A 241 -12.14 19.28 -10.12
C ALA A 241 -11.38 18.71 -8.91
N MET A 242 -10.67 17.59 -9.06
CA MET A 242 -9.82 17.02 -8.02
C MET A 242 -8.71 18.00 -7.58
N SER A 243 -8.13 18.72 -8.54
CA SER A 243 -7.13 19.76 -8.26
C SER A 243 -7.70 20.95 -7.47
N ILE A 244 -9.00 21.21 -7.59
CA ILE A 244 -9.70 22.26 -6.85
C ILE A 244 -9.97 21.81 -5.42
N LEU A 245 -10.57 20.61 -5.23
CA LEU A 245 -10.87 20.06 -3.91
C LEU A 245 -9.61 19.94 -3.06
N TYR A 246 -8.59 19.25 -3.56
CA TYR A 246 -7.40 18.94 -2.76
C TYR A 246 -6.30 20.01 -2.87
N GLY A 247 -6.32 20.85 -3.90
CA GLY A 247 -5.30 21.89 -4.11
C GLY A 247 -5.63 23.24 -3.47
N LEU A 248 -6.91 23.60 -3.35
CA LEU A 248 -7.31 24.91 -2.80
C LEU A 248 -7.67 24.88 -1.32
N ASN A 249 -8.34 23.82 -0.86
CA ASN A 249 -8.67 23.67 0.56
C ASN A 249 -7.43 23.36 1.39
N THR A 250 -7.49 23.81 2.64
CA THR A 250 -6.64 23.29 3.72
C THR A 250 -7.43 22.22 4.44
N PHE A 251 -6.78 21.10 4.75
CA PHE A 251 -7.38 20.04 5.56
C PHE A 251 -6.71 20.00 6.92
N VAL A 252 -7.50 19.89 7.97
CA VAL A 252 -7.02 19.64 9.32
C VAL A 252 -6.78 18.15 9.54
N MET A 253 -5.72 17.82 10.28
CA MET A 253 -5.42 16.48 10.75
C MET A 253 -4.95 16.56 12.20
N ALA A 254 -5.70 16.02 13.15
CA ALA A 254 -5.27 15.90 14.54
C ALA A 254 -4.65 14.54 14.79
N CYS A 255 -3.44 14.53 15.35
CA CYS A 255 -2.72 13.33 15.75
C CYS A 255 -2.74 13.24 17.28
N SER A 256 -3.54 12.31 17.80
CA SER A 256 -3.61 12.07 19.25
C SER A 256 -2.63 10.96 19.64
N PRO A 257 -1.92 11.09 20.75
CA PRO A 257 -1.19 9.99 21.38
C PRO A 257 -2.25 8.97 21.85
N CYS A 258 -2.30 7.80 21.20
CA CYS A 258 -3.33 6.79 21.43
C CYS A 258 -3.00 5.96 22.68
N SER A 259 -3.71 6.16 23.81
CA SER A 259 -3.36 5.45 25.06
C SER A 259 -4.47 4.69 25.79
N GLU A 260 -5.73 4.65 25.33
CA GLU A 260 -6.77 3.93 26.10
C GLU A 260 -7.45 2.73 25.40
N PRO A 261 -7.61 1.57 26.10
CA PRO A 261 -8.23 0.36 25.57
C PRO A 261 -9.77 0.41 25.39
N SER A 262 -10.47 1.50 25.75
CA SER A 262 -11.92 1.59 25.52
C SER A 262 -12.40 3.03 25.36
N GLY A 263 -12.95 3.37 24.19
CA GLY A 263 -13.61 4.67 23.96
C GLY A 263 -12.69 5.86 23.66
N SER A 264 -11.38 5.62 23.45
CA SER A 264 -10.45 6.65 23.00
C SER A 264 -10.81 7.14 21.59
N PRO A 265 -10.58 8.44 21.29
CA PRO A 265 -10.70 8.92 19.93
C PRO A 265 -9.74 8.15 19.00
N PRO A 266 -10.07 8.07 17.71
CA PRO A 266 -9.19 7.48 16.72
C PRO A 266 -7.81 8.14 16.76
N ALA A 267 -6.77 7.35 16.54
CA ALA A 267 -5.39 7.83 16.63
C ALA A 267 -5.14 9.05 15.70
N ILE A 268 -5.81 9.10 14.54
CA ILE A 268 -5.74 10.20 13.58
C ILE A 268 -7.15 10.62 13.19
N LEU A 269 -7.42 11.92 13.29
CA LEU A 269 -8.70 12.52 12.95
C LEU A 269 -8.53 13.55 11.85
N SER A 270 -9.28 13.39 10.77
CA SER A 270 -9.34 14.34 9.65
C SER A 270 -10.71 14.25 8.99
N PRO A 271 -11.20 15.33 8.36
CA PRO A 271 -12.41 15.24 7.54
C PRO A 271 -12.33 14.16 6.47
N LEU A 272 -11.14 13.79 6.01
CA LEU A 272 -10.93 12.72 5.04
C LEU A 272 -10.99 11.32 5.64
N THR A 273 -10.72 11.16 6.93
CA THR A 273 -10.68 9.85 7.60
C THR A 273 -11.91 9.56 8.43
N ARG A 274 -12.87 10.50 8.54
CA ARG A 274 -14.07 10.42 9.39
C ARG A 274 -14.91 9.13 9.27
N PHE A 275 -14.91 8.47 8.11
CA PHE A 275 -15.66 7.22 7.90
C PHE A 275 -14.83 5.95 8.16
N ILE A 276 -13.51 6.10 8.20
CA ILE A 276 -12.55 5.01 8.43
C ILE A 276 -12.24 4.95 9.94
N SER A 277 -12.07 6.12 10.54
CA SER A 277 -11.75 6.36 11.94
C SER A 277 -12.98 6.34 12.85
N GLY A 278 -14.01 5.53 12.57
CA GLY A 278 -15.15 5.42 13.49
C GLY A 278 -14.73 4.83 14.86
N PRO A 279 -15.51 5.00 15.94
CA PRO A 279 -15.26 4.34 17.23
C PRO A 279 -15.27 2.80 17.14
N TYR A 280 -15.75 2.26 16.01
CA TYR A 280 -15.75 0.83 15.68
C TYR A 280 -14.89 0.51 14.45
N GLY A 281 -14.22 1.51 13.86
CA GLY A 281 -13.39 1.33 12.67
C GLY A 281 -12.14 0.54 12.98
N SER A 282 -11.78 -0.41 12.12
CA SER A 282 -10.47 -1.07 12.22
C SER A 282 -9.38 0.00 12.07
N SER A 283 -8.24 -0.20 12.76
CA SER A 283 -7.05 0.66 12.71
C SER A 283 -6.43 0.64 11.31
N SER A 284 -7.13 1.22 10.35
CA SER A 284 -6.74 1.29 8.96
C SER A 284 -5.64 2.34 8.85
N SER A 285 -4.49 1.93 8.31
CA SER A 285 -3.41 2.86 8.02
C SER A 285 -3.88 3.90 6.99
N ILE A 286 -3.81 5.18 7.36
CA ILE A 286 -4.18 6.29 6.47
C ILE A 286 -3.18 6.45 5.31
N TYR A 287 -2.02 5.83 5.41
CA TYR A 287 -0.93 5.97 4.45
C TYR A 287 -1.24 5.34 3.09
N GLY A 288 -2.23 4.43 3.01
CA GLY A 288 -2.75 3.88 1.75
C GLY A 288 -3.82 4.75 1.06
N GLU A 289 -4.30 5.80 1.71
CA GLU A 289 -5.47 6.54 1.26
C GLU A 289 -5.11 7.54 0.14
N ALA A 290 -5.60 7.29 -1.08
CA ALA A 290 -5.27 8.09 -2.26
C ALA A 290 -5.66 9.56 -2.10
N SER A 291 -6.79 9.85 -1.44
CA SER A 291 -7.27 11.21 -1.22
C SER A 291 -6.27 12.07 -0.43
N ILE A 292 -5.58 11.50 0.58
CA ILE A 292 -4.57 12.20 1.39
C ILE A 292 -3.38 12.62 0.53
N SER A 293 -2.95 11.77 -0.41
CA SER A 293 -1.82 12.07 -1.30
C SER A 293 -2.09 13.26 -2.26
N HIS A 294 -3.35 13.60 -2.50
CA HIS A 294 -3.71 14.70 -3.40
C HIS A 294 -3.73 16.07 -2.71
N VAL A 295 -3.85 16.11 -1.37
CA VAL A 295 -3.98 17.35 -0.61
C VAL A 295 -2.70 18.16 -0.64
N LYS A 296 -2.82 19.45 -0.97
CA LYS A 296 -1.68 20.37 -1.09
C LYS A 296 -1.47 21.28 0.10
N LYS A 297 -2.44 21.39 1.00
CA LYS A 297 -2.37 22.24 2.20
C LYS A 297 -2.88 21.48 3.41
N TRP A 298 -2.01 21.32 4.40
CA TRP A 298 -2.31 20.62 5.64
C TRP A 298 -2.09 21.51 6.85
N LYS A 299 -3.02 21.43 7.80
CA LYS A 299 -2.83 21.88 9.17
C LYS A 299 -2.83 20.63 10.05
N VAL A 300 -1.69 20.26 10.61
CA VAL A 300 -1.53 19.07 11.46
C VAL A 300 -1.42 19.52 12.91
N ILE A 301 -2.35 19.07 13.74
CA ILE A 301 -2.39 19.38 15.17
C ILE A 301 -1.84 18.19 15.93
N ILE A 302 -0.91 18.45 16.86
CA ILE A 302 -0.20 17.40 17.58
C ILE A 302 -0.28 17.67 19.07
N SER A 303 -0.72 16.66 19.82
CA SER A 303 -0.45 16.57 21.25
C SER A 303 0.88 15.83 21.46
N VAL A 304 1.73 16.39 22.33
CA VAL A 304 3.00 15.78 22.75
C VAL A 304 2.91 15.18 24.16
N ASP A 305 1.68 15.03 24.66
CA ASP A 305 1.35 14.30 25.88
C ASP A 305 1.59 12.80 25.69
N VAL A 306 2.11 12.15 26.73
CA VAL A 306 2.39 10.71 26.76
C VAL A 306 1.71 10.03 27.95
N ARG A 307 0.66 10.61 28.52
CA ARG A 307 -0.12 9.92 29.54
C ARG A 307 -0.70 8.60 29.04
N GLY A 308 -0.70 7.62 29.95
CA GLY A 308 -1.13 6.26 29.66
C GLY A 308 -0.08 5.41 28.95
N PHE A 309 1.05 5.99 28.54
CA PHE A 309 2.17 5.25 27.97
C PHE A 309 3.10 4.72 29.07
N SER A 310 3.62 3.52 28.84
CA SER A 310 4.69 2.92 29.64
C SER A 310 5.99 3.73 29.50
N ALA A 311 6.88 3.63 30.49
CA ALA A 311 8.18 4.32 30.43
C ALA A 311 9.02 3.95 29.18
N LYS A 312 8.74 2.82 28.53
CA LYS A 312 9.39 2.41 27.27
C LYS A 312 8.85 3.16 26.05
N GLU A 313 7.60 3.60 26.09
CA GLU A 313 6.93 4.33 25.01
C GLU A 313 7.25 5.82 25.04
N LEU A 314 7.70 6.35 26.18
CA LEU A 314 8.26 7.72 26.30
C LEU A 314 9.41 8.00 25.34
N VAL A 315 10.09 6.96 24.85
CA VAL A 315 11.25 7.07 23.96
C VAL A 315 10.84 7.12 22.48
N ARG A 316 9.54 7.06 22.16
CA ARG A 316 9.05 6.94 20.78
C ARG A 316 8.02 8.01 20.43
N PRO A 317 8.10 8.59 19.21
CA PRO A 317 7.09 9.55 18.77
C PRO A 317 5.72 8.88 18.66
N SER A 318 4.64 9.66 18.78
CA SER A 318 3.28 9.15 18.61
C SER A 318 3.12 8.43 17.27
N TRP A 319 2.56 7.21 17.30
CA TRP A 319 2.33 6.41 16.10
C TRP A 319 1.41 7.11 15.09
N SER A 320 0.41 7.84 15.57
CA SER A 320 -0.50 8.61 14.70
C SER A 320 0.24 9.68 13.90
N PHE A 321 1.17 10.37 14.55
CA PHE A 321 1.96 11.39 13.89
C PHE A 321 2.98 10.81 12.90
N TRP A 322 3.53 9.63 13.21
CA TRP A 322 4.32 8.85 12.25
C TRP A 322 3.54 8.53 10.97
N GLU A 323 2.34 7.97 11.10
CA GLU A 323 1.49 7.63 9.96
C GLU A 323 1.06 8.88 9.17
N ALA A 324 0.77 9.99 9.86
CA ALA A 324 0.53 11.28 9.22
C ALA A 324 1.72 11.71 8.36
N CYS A 325 2.92 11.76 8.93
CA CYS A 325 4.13 12.15 8.19
C CYS A 325 4.41 11.21 7.01
N ARG A 326 4.18 9.90 7.16
CA ARG A 326 4.32 8.92 6.07
C ARG A 326 3.37 9.24 4.92
N ALA A 327 2.10 9.49 5.23
CA ALA A 327 1.09 9.83 4.24
C ALA A 327 1.43 11.15 3.52
N LEU A 328 1.84 12.18 4.28
CA LEU A 328 2.27 13.48 3.74
C LEU A 328 3.49 13.36 2.84
N SER A 329 4.46 12.50 3.18
CA SER A 329 5.68 12.30 2.40
C SER A 329 5.43 11.79 0.97
N ARG A 330 4.28 11.12 0.73
CA ARG A 330 3.85 10.66 -0.59
C ARG A 330 3.14 11.73 -1.42
N GLY A 331 2.43 12.66 -0.77
CA GLY A 331 1.52 13.59 -1.45
C GLY A 331 2.15 14.86 -2.04
N SER A 332 3.43 15.11 -1.74
CA SER A 332 4.14 16.36 -2.09
C SER A 332 3.29 17.60 -1.77
N PRO A 333 2.96 17.83 -0.48
CA PRO A 333 2.18 19.00 -0.07
C PRO A 333 2.96 20.29 -0.30
N ARG A 334 2.25 21.36 -0.65
CA ARG A 334 2.84 22.70 -0.86
C ARG A 334 2.88 23.50 0.43
N LEU A 335 1.91 23.29 1.31
CA LEU A 335 1.85 23.90 2.64
C LEU A 335 1.62 22.82 3.68
N VAL A 336 2.47 22.80 4.70
CA VAL A 336 2.28 21.99 5.90
C VAL A 336 2.53 22.88 7.11
N GLU A 337 1.47 23.05 7.89
CA GLU A 337 1.49 23.78 9.15
C GLU A 337 1.38 22.77 10.30
N ILE A 338 2.39 22.68 11.13
CA ILE A 338 2.44 21.85 12.32
C ILE A 338 2.11 22.75 13.52
N ALA A 339 0.99 22.45 14.19
CA ALA A 339 0.50 23.19 15.34
C ALA A 339 0.55 22.31 16.60
N LEU A 340 1.38 22.69 17.57
CA LEU A 340 1.57 21.96 18.82
C LEU A 340 0.59 22.44 19.89
N ILE A 341 0.03 21.53 20.68
CA ILE A 341 -0.79 21.91 21.83
C ILE A 341 0.12 22.43 22.96
N PRO A 342 -0.08 23.67 23.46
CA PRO A 342 0.71 24.25 24.55
C PRO A 342 0.68 23.38 25.81
N LYS A 343 1.74 23.47 26.63
CA LYS A 343 1.77 22.81 27.94
C LYS A 343 0.71 23.44 28.85
N GLY A 344 0.10 22.58 29.66
CA GLY A 344 -0.88 22.96 30.68
C GLY A 344 -2.32 23.01 30.19
N VAL A 345 -2.57 22.83 28.89
CA VAL A 345 -3.92 22.74 28.33
C VAL A 345 -4.59 21.43 28.73
N GLU A 346 -3.83 20.34 28.66
CA GLU A 346 -4.35 18.99 28.81
C GLU A 346 -4.55 18.66 30.30
N LEU A 347 -5.79 18.34 30.68
CA LEU A 347 -6.21 18.06 32.06
C LEU A 347 -5.38 16.94 32.68
N ASN A 348 -4.79 17.15 33.86
CA ASN A 348 -3.98 16.15 34.58
C ASN A 348 -2.66 15.74 33.88
N VAL A 349 -2.08 16.59 33.04
CA VAL A 349 -0.72 16.39 32.50
C VAL A 349 0.30 17.12 33.38
N PHE A 350 1.27 16.39 33.91
CA PHE A 350 2.42 16.97 34.59
C PHE A 350 3.55 17.29 33.61
N GLU A 351 4.50 18.14 34.00
CA GLU A 351 5.64 18.48 33.15
C GLU A 351 6.46 17.25 32.70
N SER A 352 6.51 16.21 33.54
CA SER A 352 7.16 14.93 33.25
C SER A 352 6.44 14.09 32.18
N ASP A 353 5.19 14.42 31.88
CA ASP A 353 4.32 13.69 30.96
C ASP A 353 4.36 14.32 29.55
N TYR A 354 5.20 15.32 29.31
CA TYR A 354 5.47 15.80 27.96
C TYR A 354 6.70 15.12 27.40
N GLN A 355 6.60 14.62 26.17
CA GLN A 355 7.75 14.09 25.45
C GLN A 355 8.70 15.22 25.05
N SER A 356 10.01 14.92 25.01
CA SER A 356 10.98 15.82 24.37
C SER A 356 10.57 16.09 22.92
N LEU A 357 10.60 17.36 22.51
CA LEU A 357 10.25 17.75 21.15
C LEU A 357 11.18 17.13 20.10
N GLU A 358 12.43 16.85 20.43
CA GLU A 358 13.35 16.14 19.52
C GLU A 358 12.81 14.75 19.15
N ILE A 359 12.23 14.05 20.12
CA ILE A 359 11.60 12.75 19.90
C ILE A 359 10.24 12.96 19.23
N ALA A 360 9.34 13.74 19.83
CA ALA A 360 7.97 13.90 19.33
C ALA A 360 7.91 14.38 17.86
N LEU A 361 8.85 15.24 17.46
CA LEU A 361 8.95 15.81 16.11
C LEU A 361 9.90 15.07 15.17
N GLN A 362 10.56 14.00 15.62
CA GLN A 362 11.39 13.15 14.76
C GLN A 362 10.72 12.75 13.43
N PRO A 363 9.42 12.40 13.37
CA PRO A 363 8.77 11.99 12.12
C PRO A 363 8.83 13.03 10.99
N LEU A 364 8.94 14.33 11.33
CA LEU A 364 9.06 15.39 10.33
C LEU A 364 10.34 15.28 9.49
N LYS A 365 11.36 14.57 10.00
CA LYS A 365 12.63 14.33 9.28
C LYS A 365 12.46 13.52 8.00
N ILE A 366 11.31 12.89 7.74
CA ILE A 366 11.02 12.18 6.48
C ILE A 366 10.37 13.06 5.41
N LEU A 367 9.92 14.27 5.77
CA LEU A 367 9.26 15.19 4.84
C LEU A 367 10.30 15.94 3.99
N ARG A 368 10.03 16.12 2.70
CA ARG A 368 10.94 16.80 1.77
C ARG A 368 10.14 17.63 0.75
N GLY A 369 10.76 18.68 0.25
CA GLY A 369 10.24 19.50 -0.85
C GLY A 369 8.96 20.29 -0.52
N ILE A 370 8.71 20.61 0.75
CA ILE A 370 7.56 21.42 1.16
C ILE A 370 7.86 22.89 0.87
N GLU A 371 7.03 23.57 0.08
CA GLU A 371 7.26 24.99 -0.27
C GLU A 371 7.09 25.91 0.94
N ASN A 372 6.06 25.66 1.76
CA ASN A 372 5.70 26.48 2.92
C ASN A 372 5.54 25.58 4.14
N PHE A 373 6.59 25.46 4.93
CA PHE A 373 6.59 24.72 6.18
C PHE A 373 6.51 25.69 7.36
N VAL A 374 5.58 25.45 8.28
CA VAL A 374 5.38 26.28 9.49
C VAL A 374 5.30 25.37 10.70
N LEU A 375 6.05 25.67 11.75
CA LEU A 375 5.97 25.03 13.06
C LEU A 375 5.60 26.11 14.09
N ARG A 376 4.52 25.90 14.86
CA ARG A 376 4.06 26.85 15.88
C ARG A 376 3.23 26.17 16.95
N ASP A 377 2.88 26.89 18.01
CA ASP A 377 1.84 26.48 18.93
C ASP A 377 0.43 26.72 18.35
N THR A 378 -0.54 25.93 18.79
CA THR A 378 -1.97 26.13 18.53
C THR A 378 -2.47 27.37 19.26
N THR A 379 -3.48 28.03 18.67
CA THR A 379 -4.29 28.99 19.42
C THR A 379 -5.37 28.24 20.20
N PRO A 380 -5.96 28.83 21.27
CA PRO A 380 -7.02 28.16 22.03
C PRO A 380 -8.22 27.70 21.18
N PHE A 381 -8.51 28.37 20.06
CA PHE A 381 -9.61 28.01 19.16
C PHE A 381 -9.26 26.87 18.18
N GLU A 382 -7.99 26.46 18.13
CA GLU A 382 -7.49 25.36 17.30
C GLU A 382 -7.22 24.10 18.12
N ILE A 383 -7.58 24.09 19.40
CA ILE A 383 -7.45 22.91 20.26
C ILE A 383 -8.72 22.06 20.02
N PRO A 384 -8.59 20.78 19.62
CA PRO A 384 -9.75 19.94 19.39
C PRO A 384 -10.55 19.69 20.68
N ASP A 385 -11.88 19.66 20.58
CA ASP A 385 -12.81 19.52 21.72
C ASP A 385 -12.78 18.15 22.43
N PHE A 386 -12.09 17.16 21.85
CA PHE A 386 -11.80 15.88 22.50
C PHE A 386 -10.52 15.89 23.33
N VAL A 387 -9.73 16.95 23.24
CA VAL A 387 -8.64 17.22 24.17
C VAL A 387 -9.28 17.84 25.40
N ASP A 388 -9.23 17.12 26.52
CA ASP A 388 -9.82 17.57 27.78
C ASP A 388 -9.07 18.83 28.28
N GLU A 389 -9.65 20.02 28.04
CA GLU A 389 -9.09 21.31 28.46
C GLU A 389 -9.20 21.51 29.97
N ASP A 390 -8.09 21.89 30.63
CA ASP A 390 -8.15 22.34 32.02
C ASP A 390 -8.72 23.76 32.03
N GLU A 391 -10.01 23.88 32.38
CA GLU A 391 -10.67 25.19 32.57
C GLU A 391 -9.92 26.10 33.57
N ASN A 392 -9.03 25.53 34.39
CA ASN A 392 -8.20 26.25 35.36
C ASN A 392 -6.78 26.55 34.86
N ALA A 393 -6.43 26.20 33.62
CA ALA A 393 -5.14 26.55 33.03
C ALA A 393 -4.99 28.08 32.97
N LEU A 394 -4.23 28.64 33.92
CA LEU A 394 -4.02 30.08 34.02
C LEU A 394 -3.08 30.63 32.93
N GLU A 395 -2.25 29.76 32.34
CA GLU A 395 -1.22 30.12 31.38
C GLU A 395 -0.99 29.00 30.36
N PHE A 396 -0.95 29.37 29.08
CA PHE A 396 -0.61 28.47 27.96
C PHE A 396 0.89 28.61 27.70
N ILE A 397 1.68 27.63 28.17
CA ILE A 397 3.13 27.67 28.02
C ILE A 397 3.49 27.05 26.66
N SER A 398 4.17 27.84 25.81
CA SER A 398 4.62 27.39 24.50
C SER A 398 5.48 26.13 24.60
N GLN A 399 5.23 25.15 23.72
CA GLN A 399 6.10 23.96 23.61
C GLN A 399 7.44 24.35 23.00
N LEU A 400 7.46 25.35 22.11
CA LEU A 400 8.63 25.78 21.35
C LEU A 400 9.51 26.78 22.10
N GLN A 401 9.17 27.13 23.34
CA GLN A 401 10.00 28.00 24.16
C GLN A 401 11.39 27.35 24.34
N ASP A 402 12.41 28.05 23.86
CA ASP A 402 13.83 27.65 23.86
C ASP A 402 14.26 26.60 22.80
N GLU A 403 13.40 26.22 21.86
CA GLU A 403 13.68 25.18 20.83
C GLU A 403 14.05 25.73 19.43
N THR A 404 14.62 26.93 19.38
CA THR A 404 14.94 27.63 18.11
C THR A 404 15.87 26.85 17.18
N VAL A 405 16.78 26.03 17.72
CA VAL A 405 17.71 25.21 16.91
C VAL A 405 16.94 24.08 16.22
N LEU A 406 16.10 23.37 16.98
CA LEU A 406 15.28 22.28 16.46
C LEU A 406 14.31 22.78 15.39
N GLU A 407 13.68 23.94 15.60
CA GLU A 407 12.78 24.57 14.62
C GLU A 407 13.48 24.83 13.28
N VAL A 408 14.67 25.44 13.31
CA VAL A 408 15.47 25.73 12.11
C VAL A 408 15.90 24.45 11.41
N ASP A 409 16.32 23.43 12.16
CA ASP A 409 16.75 22.14 11.61
C ASP A 409 15.59 21.40 10.93
N LEU A 410 14.41 21.37 11.56
CA LEU A 410 13.20 20.77 10.99
C LEU A 410 12.72 21.52 9.75
N TYR A 411 12.73 22.86 9.79
CA TYR A 411 12.39 23.69 8.63
C TYR A 411 13.32 23.40 7.44
N ASN A 412 14.63 23.39 7.67
CA ASN A 412 15.62 23.11 6.64
C ASN A 412 15.46 21.69 6.09
N SER A 413 15.17 20.71 6.96
CA SER A 413 14.94 19.32 6.56
C SER A 413 13.67 19.17 5.69
N ALA A 414 12.55 19.75 6.12
CA ALA A 414 11.25 19.64 5.44
C ALA A 414 11.21 20.36 4.09
N THR A 415 11.89 21.50 3.97
CA THR A 415 11.95 22.31 2.74
C THR A 415 13.04 21.84 1.78
N SER A 416 14.00 21.04 2.25
CA SER A 416 15.07 20.50 1.42
C SER A 416 14.57 19.45 0.42
N ASN A 417 15.26 19.38 -0.72
CA ASN A 417 15.11 18.32 -1.72
C ASN A 417 16.13 17.18 -1.54
N ASN A 418 16.87 17.18 -0.43
CA ASN A 418 17.82 16.10 -0.15
C ASN A 418 17.08 14.77 -0.06
N PRO A 419 17.61 13.70 -0.68
CA PRO A 419 16.97 12.40 -0.61
C PRO A 419 16.90 11.94 0.84
N VAL A 420 15.82 11.23 1.16
CA VAL A 420 15.58 10.67 2.49
C VAL A 420 15.23 9.20 2.36
N GLU A 421 15.85 8.39 3.22
CA GLU A 421 15.56 6.96 3.28
C GLU A 421 14.20 6.75 3.92
N ARG A 422 13.27 6.18 3.16
CA ARG A 422 11.92 5.90 3.63
C ARG A 422 11.83 4.43 3.99
N GLY A 423 12.22 4.08 5.22
CA GLY A 423 12.24 2.70 5.71
C GLY A 423 10.95 1.94 5.44
N PHE A 424 9.80 2.62 5.57
CA PHE A 424 8.47 2.04 5.36
C PHE A 424 8.16 1.73 3.90
N GLU A 425 8.65 2.54 2.94
CA GLU A 425 8.54 2.21 1.52
C GLU A 425 9.48 1.04 1.16
N MET A 426 10.71 1.06 1.66
CA MET A 426 11.67 -0.03 1.46
C MET A 426 11.13 -1.35 2.03
N PHE A 427 10.49 -1.31 3.20
CA PHE A 427 9.84 -2.49 3.79
C PHE A 427 8.67 -2.99 2.93
N ASN A 428 7.85 -2.10 2.35
CA ASN A 428 6.73 -2.51 1.51
C ASN A 428 7.21 -3.26 0.25
N GLU A 429 8.23 -2.76 -0.44
CA GLU A 429 8.80 -3.45 -1.61
C GLU A 429 9.45 -4.79 -1.20
N LEU A 430 10.12 -4.84 -0.04
CA LEU A 430 10.66 -6.09 0.51
C LEU A 430 9.57 -7.11 0.83
N LEU A 431 8.45 -6.66 1.40
CA LEU A 431 7.30 -7.51 1.71
C LEU A 431 6.67 -8.07 0.43
N ILE A 432 6.44 -7.22 -0.59
CA ILE A 432 5.92 -7.65 -1.90
C ILE A 432 6.85 -8.69 -2.53
N TYR A 433 8.17 -8.46 -2.48
CA TYR A 433 9.15 -9.41 -2.98
C TYR A 433 9.11 -10.76 -2.24
N ALA A 434 9.05 -10.75 -0.91
CA ALA A 434 8.92 -11.98 -0.12
C ALA A 434 7.59 -12.72 -0.40
N GLN A 435 6.49 -11.97 -0.53
CA GLN A 435 5.15 -12.49 -0.83
C GLN A 435 5.04 -13.14 -2.21
N ALA A 436 5.81 -12.70 -3.20
CA ALA A 436 5.80 -13.27 -4.54
C ALA A 436 6.26 -14.76 -4.57
N PHE A 437 7.06 -15.19 -3.58
CA PHE A 437 7.46 -16.60 -3.44
C PHE A 437 6.38 -17.48 -2.80
N GLU A 438 5.34 -16.90 -2.20
CA GLU A 438 4.26 -17.63 -1.57
C GLU A 438 3.11 -17.84 -2.56
N ARG A 439 2.78 -19.12 -2.81
CA ARG A 439 1.73 -19.52 -3.77
C ARG A 439 0.34 -19.41 -3.19
N SER A 440 0.18 -19.69 -1.90
CA SER A 440 -1.11 -19.62 -1.22
C SER A 440 -1.46 -18.15 -0.95
N PRO A 441 -2.56 -17.60 -1.49
CA PRO A 441 -2.98 -16.22 -1.22
C PRO A 441 -3.21 -15.97 0.27
N MET A 442 -3.73 -16.96 0.99
CA MET A 442 -3.95 -16.88 2.45
C MET A 442 -2.62 -16.73 3.19
N PHE A 443 -1.62 -17.55 2.86
CA PHE A 443 -0.31 -17.45 3.51
C PHE A 443 0.45 -16.21 3.07
N ARG A 444 0.31 -15.80 1.80
CA ARG A 444 0.86 -14.57 1.27
C ARG A 444 0.37 -13.36 2.06
N GLN A 445 -0.94 -13.27 2.29
CA GLN A 445 -1.54 -12.22 3.10
C GLN A 445 -1.03 -12.28 4.55
N ALA A 446 -0.95 -13.49 5.12
CA ALA A 446 -0.43 -13.69 6.47
C ALA A 446 1.02 -13.22 6.62
N MET A 447 1.86 -13.25 5.55
CA MET A 447 3.23 -12.73 5.60
C MET A 447 3.30 -11.24 5.96
N SER A 448 2.24 -10.47 5.70
CA SER A 448 2.14 -9.10 6.18
C SER A 448 2.02 -9.16 7.70
N PRO A 449 3.01 -8.66 8.47
CA PRO A 449 2.95 -8.76 9.92
C PRO A 449 1.78 -7.91 10.39
N ILE A 450 0.66 -8.53 10.77
CA ILE A 450 -0.49 -7.79 11.29
C ILE A 450 0.01 -7.03 12.52
N CYS A 451 -0.05 -5.70 12.45
CA CYS A 451 0.59 -4.82 13.43
C CYS A 451 -0.17 -4.71 14.75
N ASP A 452 -1.31 -5.39 14.86
CA ASP A 452 -2.08 -5.40 16.07
C ASP A 452 -1.49 -6.43 17.04
N GLU A 453 -0.53 -5.95 17.83
CA GLU A 453 -0.22 -6.54 19.14
C GLU A 453 -1.45 -6.59 20.06
N ARG A 454 -2.58 -5.95 19.67
CA ARG A 454 -3.88 -6.06 20.34
C ARG A 454 -4.63 -7.36 20.03
N TYR A 455 -4.10 -8.25 19.19
CA TYR A 455 -4.70 -9.56 18.88
C TYR A 455 -4.63 -10.61 20.01
N GLY A 456 -4.66 -10.18 21.27
CA GLY A 456 -5.26 -11.02 22.32
C GLY A 456 -6.75 -11.27 22.08
N ASP A 457 -7.41 -10.39 21.32
CA ASP A 457 -8.84 -10.43 21.03
C ASP A 457 -9.11 -10.34 19.52
N VAL A 458 -8.62 -11.30 18.71
CA VAL A 458 -9.39 -11.59 17.48
C VAL A 458 -10.75 -11.99 18.05
N PRO A 459 -11.87 -11.30 17.74
CA PRO A 459 -13.18 -11.82 18.07
C PRO A 459 -13.22 -13.16 17.36
N GLU A 460 -13.12 -14.25 18.13
CA GLU A 460 -13.34 -15.59 17.63
C GLU A 460 -14.64 -15.47 16.82
N PRO A 461 -14.58 -15.61 15.49
CA PRO A 461 -15.69 -15.20 14.64
C PRO A 461 -16.90 -15.90 15.22
N ALA A 462 -17.92 -15.12 15.56
CA ALA A 462 -19.13 -15.58 16.25
C ALA A 462 -19.92 -16.50 15.31
N LEU A 463 -19.35 -17.65 15.01
CA LEU A 463 -19.88 -18.64 14.13
C LEU A 463 -20.84 -19.48 14.96
N SER A 464 -22.09 -19.47 14.52
CA SER A 464 -23.16 -20.29 15.07
C SER A 464 -22.69 -21.75 15.17
N GLY A 465 -22.91 -22.37 16.33
CA GLY A 465 -22.28 -23.62 16.77
C GLY A 465 -22.49 -24.91 15.98
N ASP A 466 -22.83 -24.86 14.69
CA ASP A 466 -22.92 -26.03 13.79
C ASP A 466 -21.66 -26.25 12.92
N ASP A 467 -20.72 -25.30 12.84
CA ASP A 467 -19.48 -25.41 12.03
C ASP A 467 -18.22 -25.80 12.83
N LEU A 468 -18.39 -26.63 13.87
CA LEU A 468 -17.28 -27.15 14.70
C LEU A 468 -16.22 -27.95 13.91
N HIS A 469 -16.53 -28.41 12.70
CA HIS A 469 -15.59 -29.13 11.84
C HIS A 469 -14.56 -28.24 11.13
N LEU A 470 -14.78 -26.92 11.06
CA LEU A 470 -13.81 -25.96 10.48
C LEU A 470 -12.73 -25.52 11.47
N TYR A 471 -12.89 -25.81 12.77
CA TYR A 471 -11.93 -25.46 13.83
C TYR A 471 -10.65 -26.30 13.85
N HIS A 472 -10.52 -27.26 12.94
CA HIS A 472 -9.30 -28.06 12.77
C HIS A 472 -8.54 -27.72 11.50
N GLN A 473 -8.78 -26.56 10.87
CA GLN A 473 -7.84 -26.08 9.86
C GLN A 473 -6.48 -25.84 10.55
N PRO A 474 -5.43 -26.57 10.16
CA PRO A 474 -4.13 -26.38 10.77
C PRO A 474 -3.67 -24.95 10.53
N SER A 475 -3.16 -24.31 11.58
CA SER A 475 -2.61 -22.96 11.54
C SER A 475 -1.53 -22.84 10.47
N ASN A 476 -1.30 -21.62 9.98
CA ASN A 476 -0.22 -21.33 9.05
C ASN A 476 1.12 -21.91 9.59
N PRO A 477 1.74 -22.90 8.90
CA PRO A 477 2.89 -23.62 9.42
C PRO A 477 4.13 -22.72 9.52
N PHE A 478 4.11 -21.57 8.85
CA PHE A 478 5.20 -20.60 8.86
C PHE A 478 5.15 -19.62 10.04
N GLN A 479 4.03 -19.58 10.78
CA GLN A 479 3.79 -18.60 11.84
C GLN A 479 3.57 -19.20 13.23
N ILE A 480 3.86 -20.50 13.41
CA ILE A 480 3.78 -21.16 14.72
C ILE A 480 4.78 -20.50 15.69
N ASP A 481 4.32 -20.01 16.84
CA ASP A 481 5.06 -19.10 17.73
C ASP A 481 6.50 -19.52 18.06
N ASP A 482 6.72 -20.77 18.46
CA ASP A 482 8.06 -21.27 18.81
C ASP A 482 8.90 -21.68 17.60
N LEU A 483 8.28 -21.74 16.42
CA LEU A 483 8.78 -22.44 15.23
C LEU A 483 8.63 -21.60 13.96
N VAL A 484 8.63 -20.29 14.12
CA VAL A 484 8.43 -19.31 13.04
C VAL A 484 9.45 -19.50 11.92
N HIS A 485 8.97 -19.39 10.67
CA HIS A 485 9.83 -19.42 9.51
C HIS A 485 10.82 -18.24 9.52
N PRO A 486 12.12 -18.44 9.20
CA PRO A 486 13.14 -17.38 9.31
C PRO A 486 12.76 -16.06 8.61
N ILE A 487 12.16 -16.15 7.41
CA ILE A 487 11.63 -14.99 6.69
C ILE A 487 10.51 -14.26 7.45
N GLU A 488 9.55 -14.97 8.04
CA GLU A 488 8.43 -14.35 8.79
C GLU A 488 8.95 -13.63 10.04
N ALA A 489 9.91 -14.26 10.73
CA ALA A 489 10.55 -13.65 11.90
C ALA A 489 11.36 -12.40 11.51
N ALA A 490 12.10 -12.46 10.40
CA ALA A 490 12.87 -11.33 9.90
C ALA A 490 11.96 -10.20 9.39
N LEU A 491 10.87 -10.51 8.68
CA LEU A 491 9.87 -9.52 8.24
C LEU A 491 9.22 -8.83 9.46
N ARG A 492 8.90 -9.58 10.51
CA ARG A 492 8.42 -9.01 11.78
C ARG A 492 9.42 -8.05 12.42
N ARG A 493 10.71 -8.43 12.49
CA ARG A 493 11.77 -7.55 13.01
C ARG A 493 11.98 -6.33 12.13
N ALA A 494 12.09 -6.51 10.82
CA ALA A 494 12.21 -5.43 9.84
C ALA A 494 11.06 -4.43 9.96
N LYS A 495 9.82 -4.91 10.09
CA LYS A 495 8.65 -4.05 10.31
C LYS A 495 8.74 -3.31 11.64
N ALA A 496 9.13 -3.99 12.72
CA ALA A 496 9.29 -3.37 14.03
C ALA A 496 10.36 -2.27 14.01
N LEU A 497 11.52 -2.49 13.37
CA LEU A 497 12.59 -1.51 13.24
C LEU A 497 12.11 -0.26 12.50
N VAL A 498 11.40 -0.44 11.39
CA VAL A 498 10.86 0.68 10.60
C VAL A 498 9.68 1.38 11.28
N ARG A 499 8.83 0.64 11.99
CA ARG A 499 7.64 1.17 12.68
C ARG A 499 8.00 1.92 13.96
N ASN A 500 8.93 1.39 14.75
CA ASN A 500 9.09 1.77 16.14
C ASN A 500 10.38 2.54 16.42
N GLU A 501 11.45 2.29 15.65
CA GLU A 501 12.80 2.78 15.97
C GLU A 501 13.37 3.66 14.85
N GLU A 502 12.84 3.53 13.62
CA GLU A 502 13.39 4.11 12.41
C GLU A 502 14.89 3.81 12.23
N ASP A 503 15.34 2.66 12.75
CA ASP A 503 16.71 2.21 12.60
C ASP A 503 16.90 1.63 11.19
N ILE A 504 17.10 2.53 10.23
CA ILE A 504 17.34 2.20 8.82
C ILE A 504 18.57 1.26 8.67
N PRO A 505 19.71 1.50 9.35
CA PRO A 505 20.83 0.56 9.37
C PRO A 505 20.44 -0.87 9.77
N ALA A 506 19.72 -1.04 10.90
CA ALA A 506 19.30 -2.35 11.37
C ALA A 506 18.26 -2.98 10.44
N PHE A 507 17.31 -2.18 9.92
CA PHE A 507 16.35 -2.63 8.92
C PHE A 507 17.05 -3.20 7.68
N LYS A 508 18.07 -2.51 7.16
CA LYS A 508 18.84 -2.97 6.00
C LYS A 508 19.58 -4.28 6.27
N ASN A 509 20.02 -4.53 7.50
CA ASN A 509 20.61 -5.82 7.89
C ASN A 509 19.57 -6.95 7.86
N GLU A 510 18.35 -6.71 8.36
CA GLU A 510 17.25 -7.69 8.25
C GLU A 510 16.82 -7.91 6.80
N ARG A 511 16.80 -6.86 5.99
CA ARG A 511 16.58 -6.93 4.55
C ARG A 511 17.62 -7.82 3.89
N ASP A 512 18.90 -7.58 4.13
CA ASP A 512 19.99 -8.41 3.59
C ASP A 512 19.82 -9.89 3.96
N PHE A 513 19.51 -10.20 5.22
CA PHE A 513 19.21 -11.56 5.66
C PHE A 513 18.05 -12.20 4.88
N ILE A 514 16.93 -11.49 4.75
CA ILE A 514 15.75 -11.97 3.99
C ILE A 514 16.13 -12.25 2.55
N LEU A 515 16.84 -11.32 1.91
CA LEU A 515 17.16 -11.42 0.51
C LEU A 515 18.19 -12.52 0.23
N GLN A 516 19.20 -12.71 1.08
CA GLN A 516 20.14 -13.85 0.96
C GLN A 516 19.42 -15.20 1.03
N TYR A 517 18.41 -15.31 1.90
CA TYR A 517 17.60 -16.52 2.00
C TYR A 517 16.78 -16.76 0.73
N LEU A 518 16.06 -15.73 0.24
CA LEU A 518 15.23 -15.82 -0.97
C LEU A 518 16.04 -15.96 -2.26
N GLU A 519 17.26 -15.44 -2.30
CA GLU A 519 18.15 -15.49 -3.47
C GLU A 519 18.49 -16.93 -3.87
N ARG A 520 18.60 -17.86 -2.92
CA ARG A 520 18.81 -19.28 -3.23
C ARG A 520 17.62 -19.86 -3.99
N GLN A 521 16.41 -19.60 -3.50
CA GLN A 521 15.18 -20.05 -4.14
C GLN A 521 15.00 -19.38 -5.51
N PHE A 522 15.25 -18.07 -5.62
CA PHE A 522 15.20 -17.34 -6.89
C PHE A 522 16.13 -17.95 -7.95
N ARG A 523 17.38 -18.29 -7.60
CA ARG A 523 18.32 -18.93 -8.53
C ARG A 523 17.82 -20.28 -9.02
N ASN A 524 17.20 -21.09 -8.15
CA ASN A 524 16.64 -22.38 -8.53
C ASN A 524 15.46 -22.20 -9.50
N ILE A 525 14.53 -21.29 -9.20
CA ILE A 525 13.40 -20.98 -10.07
C ILE A 525 13.88 -20.44 -11.41
N SER A 526 14.83 -19.50 -11.39
CA SER A 526 15.39 -18.90 -12.58
C SER A 526 16.09 -19.94 -13.47
N ALA A 527 16.85 -20.88 -12.88
CA ALA A 527 17.52 -21.92 -13.65
C ALA A 527 16.52 -22.89 -14.29
N ALA A 528 15.46 -23.27 -13.57
CA ALA A 528 14.42 -24.15 -14.11
C ALA A 528 13.58 -23.44 -15.20
N HIS A 529 13.24 -22.17 -15.01
CA HIS A 529 12.64 -21.32 -16.04
C HIS A 529 13.52 -21.23 -17.29
N ASP A 530 14.81 -20.95 -17.13
CA ASP A 530 15.72 -20.80 -18.27
C ASP A 530 15.84 -22.11 -19.06
N GLY A 531 15.88 -23.27 -18.38
CA GLY A 531 15.84 -24.59 -19.03
C GLY A 531 14.50 -24.89 -19.74
N MET A 532 13.38 -24.51 -19.14
CA MET A 532 12.06 -24.61 -19.76
C MET A 532 11.97 -23.72 -21.02
N LEU A 533 12.44 -22.48 -20.93
CA LEU A 533 12.39 -21.51 -22.02
C LEU A 533 13.32 -21.90 -23.18
N GLU A 534 14.51 -22.43 -22.90
CA GLU A 534 15.41 -22.96 -23.93
C GLU A 534 14.75 -24.13 -24.68
N PHE A 535 14.16 -25.08 -23.96
CA PHE A 535 13.39 -26.18 -24.56
C PHE A 535 12.22 -25.68 -25.42
N VAL A 536 11.42 -24.73 -24.92
CA VAL A 536 10.31 -24.16 -25.69
C VAL A 536 10.82 -23.49 -26.95
N LYS A 537 11.91 -22.73 -26.89
CA LYS A 537 12.47 -22.04 -28.06
C LYS A 537 12.98 -23.01 -29.12
N ASP A 538 13.67 -24.07 -28.70
CA ASP A 538 14.20 -25.10 -29.59
C ASP A 538 13.09 -25.88 -30.30
N GLU A 539 11.96 -26.06 -29.63
CA GLU A 539 10.82 -26.83 -30.14
C GLU A 539 9.73 -25.97 -30.81
N LYS A 540 9.71 -24.66 -30.58
CA LYS A 540 8.77 -23.70 -31.17
C LYS A 540 9.28 -23.17 -32.50
N VAL A 541 9.62 -24.07 -33.39
CA VAL A 541 10.11 -23.81 -34.75
C VAL A 541 9.22 -24.56 -35.76
N ASP A 542 9.35 -24.23 -37.04
CA ASP A 542 8.65 -24.98 -38.10
C ASP A 542 9.01 -26.47 -38.02
N ASP A 543 8.00 -27.35 -38.09
CA ASP A 543 8.11 -28.80 -37.89
C ASP A 543 8.60 -29.22 -36.47
N GLY A 544 8.68 -28.29 -35.52
CA GLY A 544 9.06 -28.55 -34.12
C GLY A 544 7.90 -29.03 -33.25
N PHE A 545 8.21 -29.49 -32.03
CA PHE A 545 7.19 -30.00 -31.11
C PHE A 545 6.14 -28.96 -30.71
N PHE A 546 6.45 -27.66 -30.74
CA PHE A 546 5.51 -26.58 -30.48
C PHE A 546 5.20 -25.71 -31.70
N ASP A 547 5.38 -26.24 -32.92
CA ASP A 547 5.03 -25.54 -34.16
C ASP A 547 3.60 -24.98 -34.11
N CYS A 548 3.44 -23.67 -34.32
CA CYS A 548 2.15 -23.00 -34.30
C CYS A 548 1.30 -23.28 -35.56
N ALA A 549 1.91 -23.69 -36.67
CA ALA A 549 1.23 -24.03 -37.92
C ALA A 549 1.08 -25.55 -38.15
N GLY A 550 1.89 -26.35 -37.46
CA GLY A 550 1.93 -27.80 -37.57
C GLY A 550 0.74 -28.52 -36.95
N ASP A 551 0.40 -29.69 -37.51
CA ASP A 551 -0.54 -30.62 -36.86
C ASP A 551 0.22 -31.38 -35.77
N PRO A 552 -0.22 -31.34 -34.49
CA PRO A 552 0.45 -32.02 -33.38
C PRO A 552 0.58 -33.54 -33.54
N ASP A 553 -0.08 -34.14 -34.54
CA ASP A 553 -0.08 -35.59 -34.81
C ASP A 553 1.09 -36.09 -35.70
N GLN A 554 2.02 -35.21 -36.10
CA GLN A 554 3.10 -35.56 -37.04
C GLN A 554 4.39 -36.04 -36.36
N GLY A 555 4.50 -37.36 -36.10
CA GLY A 555 5.81 -38.05 -36.02
C GLY A 555 6.15 -38.81 -34.73
N ASP A 556 7.25 -39.57 -34.77
CA ASP A 556 7.85 -40.31 -33.62
C ASP A 556 8.54 -39.36 -32.62
N THR A 557 7.81 -38.39 -32.06
CA THR A 557 8.32 -37.35 -31.13
C THR A 557 8.16 -37.74 -29.65
N TRP A 558 8.13 -39.03 -29.36
CA TRP A 558 8.00 -39.55 -27.99
C TRP A 558 9.02 -38.99 -27.00
N PRO A 559 10.32 -38.82 -27.35
CA PRO A 559 11.30 -38.26 -26.41
C PRO A 559 10.94 -36.84 -25.92
N GLN A 560 10.39 -36.00 -26.79
CA GLN A 560 10.06 -34.60 -26.46
C GLN A 560 8.96 -34.49 -25.40
N TYR A 561 7.93 -35.35 -25.44
CA TYR A 561 6.88 -35.36 -24.41
C TYR A 561 7.45 -35.65 -23.02
N TYR A 562 8.36 -36.62 -22.92
CA TYR A 562 8.98 -36.97 -21.64
C TYR A 562 9.96 -35.90 -21.17
N THR A 563 10.75 -35.31 -22.08
CA THR A 563 11.61 -34.16 -21.75
C THR A 563 10.79 -32.98 -21.22
N ALA A 564 9.70 -32.64 -21.91
CA ALA A 564 8.78 -31.58 -21.50
C ALA A 564 8.22 -31.84 -20.09
N MET A 565 7.78 -33.08 -19.82
CA MET A 565 7.28 -33.47 -18.49
C MET A 565 8.33 -33.31 -17.39
N VAL A 566 9.56 -33.80 -17.61
CA VAL A 566 10.64 -33.68 -16.62
C VAL A 566 10.97 -32.22 -16.35
N LEU A 567 11.09 -31.39 -17.39
CA LEU A 567 11.34 -29.96 -17.23
C LEU A 567 10.21 -29.25 -16.48
N LEU A 568 8.95 -29.65 -16.71
CA LEU A 568 7.80 -29.07 -16.02
C LEU A 568 7.75 -29.47 -14.54
N GLU A 569 8.08 -30.72 -14.23
CA GLU A 569 8.19 -31.22 -12.85
C GLU A 569 9.32 -30.51 -12.10
N ASP A 570 10.49 -30.35 -12.73
CA ASP A 570 11.61 -29.60 -12.16
C ASP A 570 11.26 -28.12 -11.96
N TYR A 571 10.53 -27.52 -12.92
CA TYR A 571 10.09 -26.14 -12.83
C TYR A 571 9.07 -25.93 -11.70
N GLU A 572 8.04 -26.79 -11.59
CA GLU A 572 7.09 -26.74 -10.48
C GLU A 572 7.76 -26.96 -9.12
N ALA A 573 8.69 -27.92 -9.04
CA ALA A 573 9.42 -28.24 -7.81
C ALA A 573 10.28 -27.06 -7.33
N SER A 574 10.80 -26.24 -8.24
CA SER A 574 11.61 -25.06 -7.89
C SER A 574 10.85 -24.00 -7.08
N PHE A 575 9.51 -23.95 -7.20
CA PHE A 575 8.65 -23.04 -6.41
C PHE A 575 8.34 -23.56 -5.00
N GLN A 576 8.79 -24.77 -4.64
CA GLN A 576 8.61 -25.25 -3.29
C GLN A 576 9.39 -24.37 -2.30
N ARG A 577 8.66 -23.70 -1.40
CA ARG A 577 9.24 -22.84 -0.38
C ARG A 577 10.26 -23.59 0.46
N GLU A 578 11.49 -23.08 0.46
CA GLU A 578 12.54 -23.62 1.31
C GLU A 578 12.13 -23.47 2.77
N SER A 579 12.17 -24.57 3.53
CA SER A 579 11.65 -24.60 4.89
C SER A 579 12.58 -25.36 5.83
N PRO A 580 12.85 -24.84 7.04
CA PRO A 580 13.56 -25.58 8.09
C PRO A 580 12.91 -26.94 8.39
N LEU A 581 13.69 -27.85 8.99
CA LEU A 581 13.24 -29.23 9.27
C LEU A 581 11.96 -29.28 10.11
N HIS A 582 11.83 -28.41 11.11
CA HIS A 582 10.67 -28.40 12.00
C HIS A 582 9.38 -27.97 11.28
N ILE A 583 9.45 -27.00 10.37
CA ILE A 583 8.30 -26.61 9.54
C ILE A 583 7.93 -27.74 8.59
N ARG A 584 8.93 -28.37 7.95
CA ARG A 584 8.68 -29.54 7.09
C ARG A 584 8.05 -30.70 7.87
N ALA A 585 8.45 -30.91 9.13
CA ALA A 585 7.84 -31.93 9.99
C ALA A 585 6.37 -31.60 10.32
N SER A 586 6.07 -30.34 10.67
CA SER A 586 4.69 -29.87 10.91
C SER A 586 3.81 -29.96 9.65
N MET A 587 4.36 -29.60 8.49
CA MET A 587 3.70 -29.78 7.20
C MET A 587 3.48 -31.26 6.89
N HIS A 588 4.41 -32.14 7.26
CA HIS A 588 4.27 -33.58 7.05
C HIS A 588 3.19 -34.20 7.95
N GLU A 589 3.07 -33.73 9.19
CA GLU A 589 1.98 -34.15 10.11
C GLU A 589 0.60 -33.90 9.49
N HIS A 590 0.44 -32.80 8.77
CA HIS A 590 -0.80 -32.43 8.08
C HIS A 590 -0.67 -32.49 6.55
N LYS A 591 0.13 -33.43 6.03
CA LYS A 591 0.52 -33.50 4.61
C LYS A 591 -0.66 -33.39 3.64
N LYS A 592 -1.72 -34.18 3.86
CA LYS A 592 -2.92 -34.20 2.98
C LYS A 592 -3.61 -32.84 2.89
N TYR A 593 -3.62 -32.07 3.99
CA TYR A 593 -4.22 -30.76 4.02
C TYR A 593 -3.39 -29.78 3.17
N TYR A 594 -2.08 -29.73 3.39
CA TYR A 594 -1.22 -28.82 2.64
C TYR A 594 -1.09 -29.21 1.16
N GLU A 595 -1.07 -30.51 0.82
CA GLU A 595 -1.12 -30.95 -0.57
C GLU A 595 -2.37 -30.42 -1.27
N ARG A 596 -3.55 -30.54 -0.63
CA ARG A 596 -4.80 -29.99 -1.17
C ARG A 596 -4.77 -28.47 -1.25
N LEU A 597 -4.24 -27.80 -0.22
CA LEU A 597 -4.16 -26.34 -0.17
C LEU A 597 -3.30 -25.79 -1.32
N TYR A 598 -2.18 -26.43 -1.64
CA TYR A 598 -1.30 -25.98 -2.73
C TYR A 598 -1.67 -26.52 -4.11
N GLU A 599 -2.55 -27.52 -4.19
CA GLU A 599 -2.98 -28.13 -5.46
C GLU A 599 -3.57 -27.10 -6.43
N ASP A 600 -4.33 -26.13 -5.91
CA ASP A 600 -4.98 -25.10 -6.73
C ASP A 600 -4.02 -24.00 -7.20
N PHE A 601 -2.86 -23.85 -6.55
CA PHE A 601 -1.94 -22.73 -6.80
C PHE A 601 -0.68 -23.11 -7.60
N GLY A 602 -0.40 -24.40 -7.77
CA GLY A 602 0.66 -24.92 -8.67
C GLY A 602 0.13 -25.42 -10.00
N VAL A 603 0.91 -26.21 -10.74
CA VAL A 603 0.34 -27.05 -11.82
C VAL A 603 -0.63 -28.04 -11.18
N GLY A 604 -0.24 -28.59 -10.03
CA GLY A 604 -1.11 -29.41 -9.21
C GLY A 604 -1.25 -30.82 -9.77
N LYS A 605 -1.67 -31.74 -8.90
CA LYS A 605 -1.69 -33.17 -9.21
C LYS A 605 -2.68 -33.49 -10.35
N ILE A 606 -3.85 -32.84 -10.38
CA ILE A 606 -4.87 -33.04 -11.42
C ILE A 606 -4.33 -32.67 -12.81
N GLN A 607 -3.60 -31.57 -12.95
CA GLN A 607 -3.09 -31.15 -14.26
C GLN A 607 -1.93 -32.05 -14.71
N MET A 608 -1.04 -32.44 -13.79
CA MET A 608 0.04 -33.41 -14.06
C MET A 608 -0.51 -34.79 -14.45
N GLU A 609 -1.54 -35.29 -13.77
CA GLU A 609 -2.25 -36.52 -14.17
C GLU A 609 -2.94 -36.36 -15.53
N GLY A 610 -3.50 -35.18 -15.81
CA GLY A 610 -4.11 -34.84 -17.09
C GLY A 610 -3.12 -34.79 -18.26
N LEU A 611 -1.85 -34.46 -18.00
CA LEU A 611 -0.75 -34.51 -18.96
C LEU A 611 -0.30 -35.96 -19.20
N ASN A 612 -0.05 -36.73 -18.14
CA ASN A 612 0.30 -38.15 -18.24
C ASN A 612 -0.80 -38.95 -18.99
N MET A 613 -2.06 -38.72 -18.66
CA MET A 613 -3.19 -39.35 -19.35
C MET A 613 -3.28 -38.94 -20.82
N ALA A 614 -2.84 -37.72 -21.18
CA ALA A 614 -2.79 -37.30 -22.58
C ALA A 614 -1.69 -38.05 -23.35
N ILE A 615 -0.52 -38.25 -22.74
CA ILE A 615 0.56 -39.07 -23.29
C ILE A 615 0.10 -40.53 -23.48
N ASP A 616 -0.48 -41.14 -22.44
CA ASP A 616 -0.94 -42.53 -22.47
C ASP A 616 -2.00 -42.80 -23.55
N LYS A 617 -2.86 -41.81 -23.79
CA LYS A 617 -3.94 -41.88 -24.79
C LYS A 617 -3.51 -41.40 -26.17
N GLN A 618 -2.25 -41.01 -26.37
CA GLN A 618 -1.78 -40.40 -27.62
C GLN A 618 -2.62 -39.18 -28.02
N ASN A 619 -3.11 -38.41 -27.04
CA ASN A 619 -3.87 -37.18 -27.26
C ASN A 619 -2.92 -35.98 -27.22
N TYR A 620 -2.12 -35.84 -28.26
CA TYR A 620 -1.04 -34.85 -28.36
C TYR A 620 -1.53 -33.40 -28.31
N ALA A 621 -2.59 -33.08 -29.03
CA ALA A 621 -3.23 -31.75 -28.95
C ALA A 621 -3.68 -31.43 -27.51
N GLY A 622 -4.25 -32.42 -26.82
CA GLY A 622 -4.66 -32.30 -25.42
C GLY A 622 -3.49 -32.26 -24.43
N PHE A 623 -2.30 -32.73 -24.80
CA PHE A 623 -1.07 -32.52 -24.05
C PHE A 623 -0.59 -31.09 -24.23
N HIS A 624 -0.43 -30.62 -25.47
CA HIS A 624 0.08 -29.27 -25.78
C HIS A 624 -0.75 -28.19 -25.07
N ALA A 625 -2.08 -28.27 -25.18
CA ALA A 625 -2.95 -27.29 -24.52
C ALA A 625 -2.78 -27.26 -22.99
N LYS A 626 -2.66 -28.42 -22.34
CA LYS A 626 -2.46 -28.49 -20.88
C LYS A 626 -1.05 -28.08 -20.47
N PHE A 627 -0.05 -28.38 -21.31
CA PHE A 627 1.34 -28.06 -21.06
C PHE A 627 1.56 -26.56 -21.14
N LYS A 628 1.10 -25.90 -22.22
CA LYS A 628 1.13 -24.44 -22.38
C LYS A 628 0.48 -23.74 -21.19
N SER A 629 -0.72 -24.18 -20.80
CA SER A 629 -1.41 -23.65 -19.63
C SER A 629 -0.67 -23.89 -18.30
N ALA A 630 0.08 -24.99 -18.15
CA ALA A 630 0.87 -25.27 -16.96
C ALA A 630 2.09 -24.34 -16.89
N VAL A 631 2.79 -24.18 -18.02
CA VAL A 631 3.94 -23.27 -18.14
C VAL A 631 3.51 -21.82 -17.90
N ASP A 632 2.44 -21.34 -18.55
CA ASP A 632 1.94 -19.97 -18.36
C ASP A 632 1.60 -19.65 -16.89
N LYS A 633 1.09 -20.64 -16.15
CA LYS A 633 0.78 -20.49 -14.72
C LYS A 633 2.05 -20.33 -13.87
N LEU A 634 3.08 -21.12 -14.14
CA LEU A 634 4.38 -21.02 -13.46
C LEU A 634 5.12 -19.74 -13.86
N ASP A 635 5.10 -19.39 -15.14
CA ASP A 635 5.66 -18.13 -15.66
C ASP A 635 5.00 -16.93 -15.00
N GLY A 636 3.66 -16.92 -14.85
CA GLY A 636 2.94 -15.85 -14.16
C GLY A 636 3.53 -15.57 -12.77
N GLN A 637 3.80 -16.61 -11.97
CA GLN A 637 4.43 -16.46 -10.66
C GLN A 637 5.91 -16.02 -10.77
N PHE A 638 6.68 -16.59 -11.70
CA PHE A 638 8.07 -16.16 -11.90
C PHE A 638 8.17 -14.68 -12.30
N LEU A 639 7.27 -14.22 -13.17
CA LEU A 639 7.18 -12.83 -13.60
C LEU A 639 6.75 -11.91 -12.45
N ASP A 640 5.86 -12.34 -11.55
CA ASP A 640 5.57 -11.61 -10.31
C ASP A 640 6.83 -11.42 -9.46
N ILE A 641 7.64 -12.49 -9.29
CA ILE A 641 8.91 -12.42 -8.56
C ILE A 641 9.88 -11.46 -9.25
N CYS A 642 10.01 -11.51 -10.57
CA CYS A 642 10.87 -10.60 -11.34
C CYS A 642 10.42 -9.14 -11.21
N ARG A 643 9.11 -8.85 -11.33
CA ARG A 643 8.55 -7.49 -11.16
C ARG A 643 8.81 -6.95 -9.76
N ALA A 644 8.59 -7.76 -8.74
CA ALA A 644 8.88 -7.38 -7.36
C ALA A 644 10.39 -7.16 -7.14
N ARG A 645 11.25 -8.00 -7.71
CA ARG A 645 12.71 -7.86 -7.63
C ARG A 645 13.22 -6.56 -8.23
N LYS A 646 12.68 -6.14 -9.38
CA LYS A 646 13.05 -4.87 -10.03
C LYS A 646 12.64 -3.66 -9.20
N SER A 647 11.55 -3.78 -8.43
CA SER A 647 11.02 -2.71 -7.57
C SER A 647 11.68 -2.66 -6.18
N LEU A 648 12.41 -3.70 -5.79
CA LEU A 648 12.98 -3.89 -4.44
C LEU A 648 13.78 -2.70 -3.91
N PHE A 649 14.57 -2.03 -4.77
CA PHE A 649 15.42 -0.90 -4.38
C PHE A 649 14.91 0.44 -4.90
N LYS A 650 13.65 0.51 -5.34
CA LYS A 650 13.03 1.73 -5.88
C LYS A 650 13.09 2.91 -4.91
N TRP A 651 13.13 2.64 -3.62
CA TRP A 651 13.12 3.65 -2.55
C TRP A 651 14.46 3.83 -1.84
N ASP A 652 15.51 3.15 -2.29
CA ASP A 652 16.88 3.39 -1.84
C ASP A 652 17.43 4.62 -2.57
N PRO A 653 17.91 5.66 -1.87
CA PRO A 653 18.53 6.80 -2.52
C PRO A 653 19.78 6.40 -3.31
N GLU A 654 19.80 6.73 -4.60
CA GLU A 654 20.96 6.48 -5.47
C GLU A 654 22.25 7.13 -4.94
N THR A 655 22.12 8.24 -4.23
CA THR A 655 23.26 9.02 -3.71
C THR A 655 23.96 8.40 -2.50
N LEU A 656 23.33 7.44 -1.81
CA LEU A 656 23.84 6.92 -0.53
C LEU A 656 24.65 5.62 -0.67
N ASP A 657 24.55 4.92 -1.81
CA ASP A 657 25.21 3.64 -2.17
C ASP A 657 25.24 2.51 -1.11
N ASP A 658 24.67 2.72 0.08
CA ASP A 658 24.66 1.75 1.17
C ASP A 658 23.38 0.93 1.15
N ARG A 659 23.25 0.01 0.19
CA ARG A 659 22.13 -0.94 0.18
C ARG A 659 22.28 -2.06 1.22
N ARG A 660 23.50 -2.28 1.71
CA ARG A 660 23.92 -3.39 2.58
C ARG A 660 23.67 -4.81 2.04
N CYS A 661 23.33 -4.95 0.78
CA CYS A 661 23.14 -6.25 0.13
C CYS A 661 23.62 -6.18 -1.33
N ASP A 662 24.30 -7.24 -1.77
CA ASP A 662 24.83 -7.39 -3.12
C ASP A 662 23.91 -8.29 -3.97
N ILE A 663 22.77 -7.73 -4.37
CA ILE A 663 21.76 -8.45 -5.14
C ILE A 663 21.44 -7.65 -6.39
N HIS A 664 21.76 -8.24 -7.54
CA HIS A 664 21.51 -7.61 -8.83
C HIS A 664 19.99 -7.59 -9.13
N PRO A 665 19.38 -6.42 -9.41
CA PRO A 665 17.93 -6.31 -9.70
C PRO A 665 17.49 -7.02 -10.98
N GLN A 666 18.45 -7.38 -11.86
CA GLN A 666 18.22 -8.06 -13.15
C GLN A 666 17.23 -7.32 -14.06
N LEU A 667 17.42 -6.01 -14.20
CA LEU A 667 16.56 -5.14 -15.02
C LEU A 667 16.42 -5.59 -16.49
N TYR A 668 17.37 -6.39 -16.99
CA TYR A 668 17.40 -6.90 -18.37
C TYR A 668 16.47 -8.09 -18.66
N ARG A 669 15.93 -8.78 -17.65
CA ARG A 669 15.02 -9.91 -17.87
C ARG A 669 13.67 -9.42 -18.42
N SER A 670 13.14 -10.14 -19.42
CA SER A 670 11.80 -9.87 -19.96
C SER A 670 10.72 -10.09 -18.90
N GLU A 671 9.66 -9.29 -18.97
CA GLU A 671 8.46 -9.42 -18.12
C GLU A 671 7.26 -10.00 -18.90
N GLU A 672 7.50 -10.51 -20.10
CA GLU A 672 6.47 -11.00 -21.02
C GLU A 672 6.33 -12.52 -20.92
N LEU A 673 5.09 -13.00 -21.05
CA LEU A 673 4.77 -14.43 -21.15
C LEU A 673 5.21 -14.99 -22.51
N ILE A 674 5.34 -16.32 -22.58
CA ILE A 674 5.60 -17.02 -23.83
C ILE A 674 4.43 -16.82 -24.81
N VAL A 675 4.73 -16.26 -25.98
CA VAL A 675 3.76 -16.05 -27.05
C VAL A 675 3.66 -17.33 -27.89
N TRP A 676 2.74 -18.24 -27.54
CA TRP A 676 2.63 -19.58 -28.11
C TRP A 676 2.16 -19.70 -29.57
N ASP A 677 1.68 -18.62 -30.16
CA ASP A 677 1.06 -18.56 -31.50
C ASP A 677 2.02 -18.10 -32.62
N VAL A 678 3.27 -17.82 -32.28
CA VAL A 678 4.29 -17.33 -33.22
C VAL A 678 5.55 -18.19 -33.11
N ASN A 679 5.94 -18.92 -34.16
CA ASN A 679 7.20 -19.67 -34.16
C ASN A 679 8.41 -18.75 -33.94
N GLU A 680 9.43 -19.26 -33.24
CA GLU A 680 10.71 -18.60 -33.10
C GLU A 680 11.39 -18.46 -34.47
N PRO A 681 12.04 -17.32 -34.74
CA PRO A 681 12.73 -17.13 -36.01
C PRO A 681 13.88 -18.14 -36.14
N ASN A 682 13.99 -18.80 -37.28
CA ASN A 682 15.12 -19.68 -37.54
C ASN A 682 16.40 -18.85 -37.71
N LEU A 683 17.23 -18.82 -36.65
CA LEU A 683 18.50 -18.11 -36.63
C LEU A 683 19.66 -18.93 -37.24
N THR A 684 19.41 -20.16 -37.70
CA THR A 684 20.48 -20.92 -38.37
C THR A 684 20.90 -20.20 -39.65
N PRO A 685 22.21 -19.94 -39.86
CA PRO A 685 22.66 -19.31 -41.08
C PRO A 685 22.22 -20.14 -42.27
N LEU A 686 21.43 -19.55 -43.17
CA LEU A 686 20.97 -20.21 -44.38
C LEU A 686 22.17 -20.84 -45.07
N THR A 687 22.13 -22.17 -45.21
CA THR A 687 23.17 -22.88 -45.95
C THR A 687 23.19 -22.38 -47.40
N TYR A 688 24.36 -22.44 -48.05
CA TYR A 688 24.51 -22.01 -49.46
C TYR A 688 23.48 -22.67 -50.39
N GLU A 689 23.07 -23.91 -50.09
CA GLU A 689 22.03 -24.61 -50.85
C GLU A 689 20.63 -24.02 -50.63
N GLN A 690 20.25 -23.68 -49.40
CA GLN A 690 18.98 -22.97 -49.12
C GLN A 690 18.94 -21.59 -49.78
N HIS A 691 20.05 -20.87 -49.77
CA HIS A 691 20.19 -19.62 -50.53
C HIS A 691 19.97 -19.81 -52.04
N ARG A 692 20.43 -20.94 -52.59
CA ARG A 692 20.27 -21.25 -54.02
C ARG A 692 18.81 -21.54 -54.39
N TRP A 693 18.07 -22.26 -53.55
CA TRP A 693 16.65 -22.54 -53.75
C TRP A 693 15.80 -21.27 -53.67
N ILE A 694 16.04 -20.42 -52.66
CA ILE A 694 15.35 -19.14 -52.53
C ILE A 694 15.68 -18.20 -53.71
N SER A 695 16.90 -18.27 -54.24
CA SER A 695 17.32 -17.46 -55.41
C SER A 695 16.79 -18.00 -56.74
N SER A 696 16.48 -19.30 -56.85
CA SER A 696 15.96 -19.90 -58.09
C SER A 696 14.47 -19.68 -58.30
N ASP A 697 13.69 -19.42 -57.25
CA ASP A 697 12.23 -19.26 -57.35
C ASP A 697 11.79 -17.81 -57.67
N GLN A 698 12.73 -16.86 -57.70
CA GLN A 698 12.48 -15.46 -58.08
C GLN A 698 12.82 -15.13 -59.55
N GLY A 699 13.09 -16.14 -60.39
CA GLY A 699 13.75 -15.96 -61.70
C GLY A 699 12.89 -15.77 -62.95
N ASP A 700 11.69 -16.36 -63.08
CA ASP A 700 11.19 -16.68 -64.44
C ASP A 700 9.82 -16.12 -64.88
N ASP A 701 9.11 -15.30 -64.09
CA ASP A 701 7.75 -14.85 -64.44
C ASP A 701 7.60 -13.41 -65.01
N ALA A 702 8.68 -12.75 -65.44
CA ALA A 702 8.61 -11.38 -65.95
C ALA A 702 9.01 -11.20 -67.43
N ILE A 703 8.41 -11.96 -68.36
CA ILE A 703 8.32 -11.55 -69.77
C ILE A 703 6.90 -11.79 -70.31
N GLY A 704 6.03 -10.80 -70.11
CA GLY A 704 4.69 -10.74 -70.69
C GLY A 704 4.33 -9.30 -71.05
N SER A 705 4.71 -8.89 -72.25
CA SER A 705 4.49 -7.57 -72.83
C SER A 705 3.03 -7.14 -72.87
N GLN A 706 2.74 -5.86 -72.56
CA GLN A 706 1.78 -5.09 -73.36
C GLN A 706 2.07 -3.58 -73.31
N SER A 707 2.23 -3.06 -74.53
CA SER A 707 2.40 -1.68 -74.98
C SER A 707 1.21 -0.78 -74.69
N GLY A 708 1.46 0.53 -74.50
CA GLY A 708 0.41 1.54 -74.69
C GLY A 708 0.72 2.93 -74.12
N ASP A 709 1.55 3.68 -74.84
CA ASP A 709 1.62 5.15 -75.00
C ASP A 709 0.76 6.09 -74.12
N GLY A 710 1.39 7.19 -73.66
CA GLY A 710 0.66 8.46 -73.47
C GLY A 710 1.12 9.42 -72.37
N TRP A 711 2.15 10.23 -72.65
CA TRP A 711 2.34 11.65 -72.28
C TRP A 711 1.50 12.25 -71.12
N ASP A 712 2.14 12.84 -70.10
CA ASP A 712 2.37 14.31 -70.04
C ASP A 712 3.24 14.73 -68.83
N HIS A 713 3.91 15.87 -69.00
CA HIS A 713 4.83 16.56 -68.12
C HIS A 713 4.22 17.07 -66.80
N SER A 714 4.98 17.03 -65.70
CA SER A 714 5.44 18.26 -65.00
C SER A 714 6.24 18.00 -63.71
N ARG A 715 7.46 18.53 -63.71
CA ARG A 715 8.19 19.24 -62.63
C ARG A 715 7.73 19.04 -61.18
N CYS A 716 8.68 18.65 -60.31
CA CYS A 716 9.42 19.61 -59.48
C CYS A 716 10.65 18.95 -58.85
N SER A 717 11.76 19.70 -58.86
CA SER A 717 13.08 19.35 -58.37
C SER A 717 13.35 20.06 -57.05
N ALA A 718 13.89 19.33 -56.07
CA ALA A 718 14.83 19.76 -55.03
C ALA A 718 15.18 18.46 -54.27
N GLY A 719 16.40 17.94 -54.18
CA GLY A 719 17.73 18.51 -54.34
C GLY A 719 18.34 18.74 -52.97
N PHE A 720 19.04 17.74 -52.40
CA PHE A 720 20.11 17.93 -51.42
C PHE A 720 21.06 16.71 -51.41
N ASN A 721 22.33 17.00 -51.70
CA ASN A 721 23.53 16.16 -51.52
C ASN A 721 23.85 16.10 -50.01
N ALA A 722 24.21 14.94 -49.45
CA ALA A 722 25.57 14.36 -49.34
C ALA A 722 26.50 15.07 -48.33
N ASP A 723 27.18 14.23 -47.56
CA ASP A 723 28.41 14.43 -46.77
C ASP A 723 28.24 14.82 -45.29
N ASP A 724 28.72 13.93 -44.41
CA ASP A 724 29.44 14.14 -43.13
C ASP A 724 29.55 12.76 -42.43
N ASP A 725 30.64 12.00 -42.62
CA ASP A 725 31.93 12.01 -41.88
C ASP A 725 31.85 11.63 -40.38
N PHE A 726 32.52 10.51 -40.08
CA PHE A 726 33.41 10.24 -38.94
C PHE A 726 32.96 10.55 -37.49
N ASP A 727 32.81 9.51 -36.66
CA ASP A 727 33.83 9.21 -35.64
C ASP A 727 33.63 7.83 -34.98
N GLN A 728 34.70 7.03 -35.05
CA GLN A 728 34.95 5.78 -34.32
C GLN A 728 35.44 6.09 -32.91
N TYR A 729 34.83 5.48 -31.88
CA TYR A 729 35.47 5.34 -30.57
C TYR A 729 36.07 3.95 -30.42
N GLY A 730 37.36 3.96 -30.07
CA GLY A 730 38.29 2.85 -30.15
C GLY A 730 38.21 1.89 -28.96
N ALA A 731 38.48 0.63 -29.28
CA ALA A 731 38.94 -0.38 -28.36
C ALA A 731 40.43 -0.15 -28.08
N THR A 732 40.82 -0.24 -26.82
CA THR A 732 42.22 -0.39 -26.41
C THR A 732 42.34 -1.66 -25.58
N ASP A 733 42.85 -2.71 -26.23
CA ASP A 733 43.57 -3.80 -25.59
C ASP A 733 44.97 -3.28 -25.20
N GLU A 734 45.38 -3.49 -23.96
CA GLU A 734 46.80 -3.58 -23.60
C GLU A 734 47.03 -4.81 -22.71
N ASP A 735 47.55 -5.86 -23.34
CA ASP A 735 48.30 -6.94 -22.70
C ASP A 735 49.67 -6.44 -22.25
N GLY A 736 50.10 -6.80 -21.04
CA GLY A 736 51.35 -6.31 -20.46
C GLY A 736 51.90 -7.08 -19.25
N ALA A 737 52.02 -8.41 -19.39
CA ALA A 737 53.09 -9.28 -18.89
C ALA A 737 53.73 -9.10 -17.48
N GLN A 738 53.60 -10.21 -16.72
CA GLN A 738 54.67 -10.98 -16.05
C GLN A 738 55.22 -10.62 -14.65
N SER A 739 55.20 -11.70 -13.84
CA SER A 739 56.14 -12.14 -12.80
C SER A 739 56.27 -11.33 -11.51
N GLU A 740 55.93 -11.95 -10.36
CA GLU A 740 56.96 -12.54 -9.49
C GLU A 740 56.36 -13.40 -8.38
N GLU A 741 57.18 -14.35 -7.93
CA GLU A 741 56.94 -15.37 -6.93
C GLU A 741 56.86 -14.82 -5.50
N GLY A 742 56.15 -15.55 -4.63
CA GLY A 742 56.62 -15.81 -3.28
C GLY A 742 56.09 -14.93 -2.15
N GLY A 743 55.53 -15.57 -1.12
CA GLY A 743 55.36 -14.92 0.18
C GLY A 743 54.24 -15.49 1.04
N SER A 744 54.50 -16.62 1.70
CA SER A 744 53.81 -17.00 2.93
C SER A 744 53.97 -15.91 4.01
N TYR A 745 52.95 -15.57 4.78
CA TYR A 745 53.06 -15.48 6.25
C TYR A 745 51.68 -15.42 6.93
N LEU A 746 51.67 -16.04 8.11
CA LEU A 746 50.63 -16.23 9.10
C LEU A 746 50.03 -14.96 9.72
N SER A 747 48.85 -15.16 10.32
CA SER A 747 48.42 -14.68 11.66
C SER A 747 47.61 -13.38 11.76
N SER A 748 46.38 -13.57 12.28
CA SER A 748 45.69 -12.83 13.37
C SER A 748 45.73 -11.30 13.39
N ASP A 749 44.54 -10.70 13.40
CA ASP A 749 43.89 -10.24 14.64
C ASP A 749 42.37 -10.43 14.55
#